data_AF-A0AAX4P689-F1
#
_entry.id   AF-A0AAX4P689-F1
#
_cell.length_a   1.000
_cell.length_b   1.000
_cell.length_c   1.000
_cell.angle_alpha   90.00
_cell.angle_beta   90.00
_cell.angle_gamma   90.00
#
_symmetry.space_group_name_H-M   'P 1'
#
loop_
_entity.id
_entity.type
_entity.pdbx_description
1 polymer ?
#
loop_
_entity_poly.entity_id
_entity_poly.type
_entity_poly.pdbx_seq_one_letter_code
_entity_poly.pdbx_strand_id
1 'polypeptide(L)'
;MLLGFGGRLSQRTKTKTKTTTTKRAAGMTFALHSHAKSLDECVLVRKAEAEEDITIRMLLPPTGQQRNMCRKKDEPIGKPLERIRRTVSSACFGKGGKAKGREAKKQRGEQAAAAFNDDTADLGVTCTMLDHLGHPVPETTTNSEAWQTGYTLELKYTTGREENSEVVSKKLKIETNLPGCSELALPRRIIAGQILTSPAWTLEFCSSGDCKWSWFAEEEGGGWTTIGEGSPQLAIDEKFVGRRVKVRCEPACGERAGEPREAVSQAPVMNSPPLRFMRARHDAMGARPAGSSLRVMSYNILADVYSKTSYAKDVLYPDISKEHLDTDYRQQLSLFEVSGFGCDILCMQEVDSILYDKFWSPRLGSGGYEGFFSPKTSKVEGCALFWNQEKLGARCTESVHLRDLFADEGWLEKHLGAEAASTLARDQNLWGILRKISTAAQYALLEVQQGEGRRVLVANTHLYFHPGASHIRSLSVAAILAHAADLLSRHGLTEEDCPVLVCGDLNSEPDTGAIELLARSSVSAEHYEWRDCSRFSWKARDEESGFEQDEDLRYALDGAAVGGSEERYPCFDLRSPFGPLASSDGLRSAFTNYVKGYIGALDYIFYPPGKMGLERLAPLPAERDLCSEDGLDSEGNVVAQGYLPSQSFPSDHVSIVADLSFLPGTAVEPPSLTWPPPGDRPVMPLPASRWNEGKAADALRRGLVVAVPTDTIYGVAASASSDEGIDRIYDAKRRPAFLPLALCIAHPSEIGRYGDASHLPADLVEKFLPGPYTLLLNRRDDSELSANLNPGTRTVGIRVPESSFVRGVVATLGFAIALTSANISGGSSSTKVGDFRELWDKCANVYDGGELNAGTSGSTIIDLSEPGVYRIVRKGCSEEEAHAILKEHGLREKETPPP
;
A
#
# COMPACT_ATOMS: atom_id res chain seq x y z
N MET A 1 -32.01 19.72 19.10
CA MET A 1 -33.40 19.37 19.46
C MET A 1 -33.36 18.13 20.36
N LEU A 2 -33.75 18.27 21.65
CA LEU A 2 -34.28 17.26 22.61
C LEU A 2 -33.55 15.90 22.77
N LEU A 3 -33.18 15.31 23.91
CA LEU A 3 -33.35 15.38 25.38
C LEU A 3 -32.24 14.42 25.93
N GLY A 4 -31.57 14.53 27.08
CA GLY A 4 -32.01 14.87 28.43
C GLY A 4 -32.25 13.59 29.28
N PHE A 5 -31.35 13.33 30.25
CA PHE A 5 -31.49 12.57 31.53
C PHE A 5 -30.55 11.36 31.80
N GLY A 6 -29.50 11.62 32.62
CA GLY A 6 -29.38 11.16 34.01
C GLY A 6 -29.08 9.68 34.34
N GLY A 7 -27.95 9.43 35.01
CA GLY A 7 -27.73 8.18 35.77
C GLY A 7 -26.33 8.04 36.39
N ARG A 8 -26.25 8.14 37.72
CA ARG A 8 -25.04 8.04 38.56
C ARG A 8 -24.50 6.60 38.72
N LEU A 9 -23.18 6.52 38.80
CA LEU A 9 -22.27 5.67 39.60
C LEU A 9 -22.78 4.40 40.34
N SER A 10 -21.91 3.38 40.22
CA SER A 10 -21.51 2.37 41.24
C SER A 10 -22.26 1.03 41.26
N GLN A 11 -21.61 -0.06 40.82
CA GLN A 11 -21.01 -1.07 41.70
C GLN A 11 -20.48 -2.27 40.90
N ARG A 12 -19.28 -2.74 41.30
CA ARG A 12 -18.61 -3.98 40.86
C ARG A 12 -19.51 -5.20 41.01
N THR A 13 -19.62 -6.02 39.96
CA THR A 13 -19.76 -7.48 40.09
C THR A 13 -19.06 -8.20 38.93
N LYS A 14 -18.15 -9.11 39.26
CA LYS A 14 -17.49 -10.05 38.34
C LYS A 14 -18.54 -11.01 37.77
N THR A 15 -18.69 -11.08 36.46
CA THR A 15 -19.44 -12.16 35.79
C THR A 15 -18.64 -12.75 34.63
N LYS A 16 -18.48 -14.07 34.69
CA LYS A 16 -17.89 -14.94 33.65
C LYS A 16 -18.78 -14.92 32.41
N THR A 17 -18.26 -14.44 31.28
CA THR A 17 -18.90 -14.57 29.98
C THR A 17 -18.71 -15.98 29.42
N LYS A 18 -19.82 -16.74 29.37
CA LYS A 18 -19.96 -17.96 28.58
C LYS A 18 -20.07 -17.56 27.11
N THR A 19 -19.13 -18.00 26.28
CA THR A 19 -19.26 -17.97 24.82
C THR A 19 -20.20 -19.09 24.36
N THR A 20 -21.39 -18.71 23.92
CA THR A 20 -22.41 -19.57 23.32
C THR A 20 -22.02 -19.89 21.89
N THR A 21 -21.54 -21.10 21.62
CA THR A 21 -21.30 -21.60 20.26
C THR A 21 -22.63 -22.07 19.65
N THR A 22 -23.21 -21.27 18.77
CA THR A 22 -24.39 -21.61 17.98
C THR A 22 -24.02 -22.65 16.92
N LYS A 23 -24.43 -23.91 17.11
CA LYS A 23 -24.40 -24.94 16.07
C LYS A 23 -25.46 -24.63 15.01
N ARG A 24 -25.06 -24.12 13.85
CA ARG A 24 -25.88 -24.17 12.63
C ARG A 24 -25.57 -25.48 11.90
N ALA A 25 -26.58 -26.34 11.78
CA ALA A 25 -26.55 -27.52 10.93
C ALA A 25 -26.72 -27.07 9.47
N ALA A 26 -25.74 -27.37 8.62
CA ALA A 26 -25.89 -27.32 7.17
C ALA A 26 -26.13 -28.75 6.67
N GLY A 27 -27.36 -29.00 6.19
CA GLY A 27 -27.67 -30.20 5.43
C GLY A 27 -27.14 -30.04 4.01
N MET A 28 -26.30 -30.97 3.57
CA MET A 28 -25.90 -31.14 2.17
C MET A 28 -26.35 -32.52 1.73
N THR A 29 -27.17 -32.58 0.69
CA THR A 29 -27.53 -33.81 -0.02
C THR A 29 -26.67 -33.84 -1.28
N PHE A 30 -25.79 -34.85 -1.44
CA PHE A 30 -24.99 -35.06 -2.64
C PHE A 30 -25.26 -36.46 -3.21
N ALA A 31 -25.44 -36.52 -4.52
CA ALA A 31 -25.45 -37.75 -5.30
C ALA A 31 -24.00 -38.16 -5.61
N LEU A 32 -23.66 -39.42 -5.38
CA LEU A 32 -22.32 -40.01 -5.58
C LEU A 32 -22.18 -40.54 -7.01
N HIS A 33 -21.06 -40.23 -7.69
CA HIS A 33 -20.51 -41.05 -8.78
C HIS A 33 -19.01 -41.29 -8.56
N SER A 34 -18.69 -42.59 -8.55
CA SER A 34 -17.43 -43.32 -8.76
C SER A 34 -16.09 -42.59 -8.61
N HIS A 35 -15.49 -42.69 -7.41
CA HIS A 35 -14.05 -42.97 -7.12
C HIS A 35 -13.67 -42.69 -5.65
N ALA A 36 -14.62 -42.27 -4.80
CA ALA A 36 -14.45 -42.31 -3.35
C ALA A 36 -14.25 -43.76 -2.86
N LYS A 37 -13.14 -44.05 -2.16
CA LYS A 37 -13.01 -45.32 -1.42
C LYS A 37 -14.15 -45.37 -0.41
N SER A 38 -15.05 -46.35 -0.55
CA SER A 38 -16.15 -46.50 0.38
C SER A 38 -15.61 -46.65 1.80
N LEU A 39 -16.11 -45.82 2.74
CA LEU A 39 -15.90 -45.98 4.18
C LEU A 39 -16.32 -47.38 4.70
N ASP A 40 -16.93 -48.21 3.85
CA ASP A 40 -17.23 -49.61 4.16
C ASP A 40 -15.99 -50.48 4.34
N GLU A 41 -14.82 -50.11 3.80
CA GLU A 41 -13.60 -50.95 3.86
C GLU A 41 -12.44 -50.31 4.62
N CYS A 42 -12.58 -49.08 5.10
CA CYS A 42 -11.50 -48.35 5.75
C CYS A 42 -11.94 -47.52 6.96
N VAL A 43 -10.95 -47.20 7.80
CA VAL A 43 -11.03 -46.20 8.87
C VAL A 43 -10.15 -45.03 8.47
N LEU A 44 -10.75 -43.85 8.36
CA LEU A 44 -10.04 -42.61 8.08
C LEU A 44 -9.62 -41.94 9.38
N VAL A 45 -8.34 -41.61 9.48
CA VAL A 45 -7.77 -40.98 10.68
C VAL A 45 -7.09 -39.67 10.30
N ARG A 46 -7.51 -38.56 10.89
CA ARG A 46 -6.77 -37.30 10.84
C ARG A 46 -5.86 -37.22 12.06
N LYS A 47 -4.58 -37.00 11.80
CA LYS A 47 -3.50 -36.87 12.77
C LYS A 47 -2.52 -35.79 12.28
N ALA A 48 -2.91 -34.52 12.38
CA ALA A 48 -2.00 -33.41 12.12
C ALA A 48 -1.01 -33.27 13.28
N GLU A 49 0.28 -32.97 13.02
CA GLU A 49 1.29 -32.86 14.08
C GLU A 49 0.96 -31.80 15.13
N ALA A 50 0.42 -30.65 14.70
CA ALA A 50 0.08 -29.51 15.56
C ALA A 50 -1.20 -29.69 16.41
N GLU A 51 -2.05 -30.68 16.14
CA GLU A 51 -3.30 -30.91 16.88
C GLU A 51 -3.05 -31.83 18.09
N GLU A 52 -3.62 -31.57 19.27
CA GLU A 52 -3.48 -32.49 20.43
C GLU A 52 -4.34 -33.76 20.30
N ASP A 53 -5.38 -33.68 19.48
CA ASP A 53 -6.35 -34.73 19.24
C ASP A 53 -6.17 -35.36 17.84
N ILE A 54 -6.64 -36.59 17.70
CA ILE A 54 -6.88 -37.27 16.43
C ILE A 54 -8.38 -37.40 16.18
N THR A 55 -8.77 -37.34 14.91
CA THR A 55 -10.14 -37.60 14.49
C THR A 55 -10.22 -38.93 13.76
N ILE A 56 -11.06 -39.85 14.24
CA ILE A 56 -11.25 -41.18 13.68
C ILE A 56 -12.67 -41.25 13.09
N ARG A 57 -12.77 -41.64 11.82
CA ARG A 57 -14.04 -41.74 11.07
C ARG A 57 -14.15 -43.09 10.38
N MET A 58 -15.27 -43.78 10.57
CA MET A 58 -15.53 -45.10 9.98
C MET A 58 -17.04 -45.38 9.87
N LEU A 59 -17.42 -46.32 9.01
CA LEU A 59 -18.76 -46.93 9.04
C LEU A 59 -18.72 -48.21 9.88
N LEU A 60 -19.50 -48.24 10.95
CA LEU A 60 -19.57 -49.41 11.82
C LEU A 60 -20.64 -50.39 11.30
N PRO A 61 -20.30 -51.66 11.11
CA PRO A 61 -21.28 -52.69 10.81
C PRO A 61 -22.09 -53.09 12.07
N PRO A 62 -23.21 -53.83 11.93
CA PRO A 62 -23.87 -54.21 10.67
C PRO A 62 -24.76 -53.10 10.09
N THR A 63 -25.03 -52.03 10.85
CA THR A 63 -25.98 -50.97 10.46
C THR A 63 -25.44 -49.98 9.44
N GLY A 64 -24.13 -50.01 9.16
CA GLY A 64 -23.45 -48.98 8.36
C GLY A 64 -23.49 -47.61 9.04
N GLN A 65 -23.63 -47.56 10.38
CA GLN A 65 -23.73 -46.29 11.08
C GLN A 65 -22.38 -45.57 11.07
N GLN A 66 -22.37 -44.36 10.53
CA GLN A 66 -21.17 -43.52 10.54
C GLN A 66 -20.81 -43.11 11.97
N ARG A 67 -19.54 -43.31 12.33
CA ARG A 67 -18.98 -42.96 13.62
C ARG A 67 -17.81 -42.00 13.44
N ASN A 68 -17.89 -40.86 14.13
CA ASN A 68 -16.81 -39.89 14.26
C ASN A 68 -16.38 -39.83 15.74
N MET A 69 -15.09 -39.94 16.00
CA MET A 69 -14.51 -39.90 17.35
C MET A 69 -13.31 -38.95 17.37
N CYS A 70 -13.33 -37.95 18.25
CA CYS A 70 -12.17 -37.11 18.57
C CYS A 70 -11.51 -37.65 19.84
N ARG A 71 -10.20 -37.90 19.83
CA ARG A 71 -9.45 -38.51 20.93
C ARG A 71 -8.08 -37.91 21.08
N LYS A 72 -7.55 -37.88 22.30
CA LYS A 72 -6.20 -37.40 22.52
C LYS A 72 -5.16 -38.30 21.86
N LYS A 73 -4.04 -37.74 21.43
CA LYS A 73 -2.92 -38.50 20.86
C LYS A 73 -2.26 -39.44 21.86
N ASP A 74 -2.18 -39.03 23.12
CA ASP A 74 -1.47 -39.71 24.22
C ASP A 74 -2.34 -40.72 24.99
N GLU A 75 -3.66 -40.76 24.74
CA GLU A 75 -4.50 -41.76 25.41
C GLU A 75 -4.26 -43.17 24.83
N PRO A 76 -4.41 -44.23 25.66
CA PRO A 76 -4.34 -45.61 25.18
C PRO A 76 -5.47 -45.97 24.21
N ILE A 77 -5.15 -46.74 23.16
CA ILE A 77 -6.09 -47.15 22.11
C ILE A 77 -7.23 -48.06 22.63
N GLY A 78 -7.06 -48.70 23.79
CA GLY A 78 -8.14 -49.48 24.42
C GLY A 78 -9.43 -48.67 24.62
N LYS A 79 -9.34 -47.37 24.94
CA LYS A 79 -10.51 -46.49 25.12
C LYS A 79 -11.34 -46.33 23.84
N PRO A 80 -10.78 -45.97 22.68
CA PRO A 80 -11.55 -45.93 21.44
C PRO A 80 -12.05 -47.31 20.99
N LEU A 81 -11.28 -48.39 21.14
CA LEU A 81 -11.71 -49.75 20.78
C LEU A 81 -12.92 -50.19 21.61
N GLU A 82 -12.92 -49.94 22.91
CA GLU A 82 -14.06 -50.25 23.78
C GLU A 82 -15.34 -49.54 23.34
N ARG A 83 -15.23 -48.26 22.93
CA ARG A 83 -16.39 -47.51 22.43
C ARG A 83 -16.91 -48.08 21.10
N ILE A 84 -16.03 -48.58 20.24
CA ILE A 84 -16.41 -49.28 19.01
C ILE A 84 -17.14 -50.58 19.36
N ARG A 85 -16.59 -51.42 20.25
CA ARG A 85 -17.23 -52.66 20.74
C ARG A 85 -18.64 -52.41 21.25
N ARG A 86 -18.83 -51.41 22.12
CA ARG A 86 -20.14 -51.03 22.68
C ARG A 86 -21.13 -50.60 21.60
N THR A 87 -20.66 -49.89 20.58
CA THR A 87 -21.52 -49.39 19.49
C THR A 87 -22.00 -50.54 18.61
N VAL A 88 -21.09 -51.42 18.19
CA VAL A 88 -21.39 -52.60 17.36
C VAL A 88 -22.29 -53.59 18.14
N SER A 89 -21.99 -53.85 19.41
CA SER A 89 -22.80 -54.72 20.26
C SER A 89 -24.23 -54.18 20.44
N SER A 90 -24.38 -52.87 20.67
CA SER A 90 -25.71 -52.24 20.73
C SER A 90 -26.48 -52.32 19.41
N ALA A 91 -25.78 -52.32 18.27
CA ALA A 91 -26.39 -52.46 16.95
C ALA A 91 -26.87 -53.89 16.68
N CYS A 92 -26.15 -54.90 17.19
CA CYS A 92 -26.52 -56.31 17.02
C CYS A 92 -27.64 -56.76 17.98
N PHE A 93 -27.67 -56.26 19.22
CA PHE A 93 -28.53 -56.80 20.29
C PHE A 93 -29.54 -55.81 20.90
N GLY A 94 -29.49 -54.53 20.52
CA GLY A 94 -30.35 -53.46 21.05
C GLY A 94 -29.84 -52.84 22.37
N LYS A 95 -30.37 -51.67 22.76
CA LYS A 95 -29.91 -50.86 23.91
C LYS A 95 -30.02 -51.50 25.32
N GLY A 96 -30.46 -52.75 25.41
CA GLY A 96 -30.77 -53.47 26.67
C GLY A 96 -29.89 -54.69 26.98
N GLY A 97 -28.84 -54.98 26.20
CA GLY A 97 -28.01 -56.20 26.32
C GLY A 97 -27.16 -56.36 27.60
N LYS A 98 -27.51 -55.72 28.72
CA LYS A 98 -26.83 -55.91 30.02
C LYS A 98 -27.29 -57.16 30.80
N ALA A 99 -28.23 -57.94 30.26
CA ALA A 99 -29.06 -58.83 31.09
C ALA A 99 -28.69 -60.33 31.13
N LYS A 100 -27.69 -60.85 30.42
CA LYS A 100 -27.40 -62.31 30.44
C LYS A 100 -26.02 -62.75 30.97
N GLY A 101 -25.06 -61.83 31.16
CA GLY A 101 -23.71 -62.18 31.67
C GLY A 101 -23.63 -62.46 33.19
N ARG A 102 -24.65 -62.06 33.96
CA ARG A 102 -24.62 -62.19 35.44
C ARG A 102 -24.97 -63.60 35.97
N GLU A 103 -25.54 -64.49 35.17
CA GLU A 103 -25.86 -65.86 35.62
C GLU A 103 -24.72 -66.86 35.46
N ALA A 104 -23.74 -66.61 34.57
CA ALA A 104 -22.61 -67.53 34.37
C ALA A 104 -21.50 -67.42 35.46
N LYS A 105 -21.51 -66.35 36.27
CA LYS A 105 -20.45 -66.08 37.28
C LYS A 105 -20.64 -66.82 38.61
N LYS A 106 -21.71 -67.63 38.78
CA LYS A 106 -22.00 -68.35 40.03
C LYS A 106 -21.50 -69.81 40.06
N GLN A 107 -20.82 -70.30 39.02
CA GLN A 107 -20.41 -71.71 38.94
C GLN A 107 -18.91 -71.99 38.68
N ARG A 108 -18.02 -71.00 38.63
CA ARG A 108 -16.58 -71.28 38.59
C ARG A 108 -15.84 -70.43 39.62
N GLY A 109 -15.52 -71.08 40.73
CA GLY A 109 -14.69 -70.54 41.80
C GLY A 109 -13.22 -70.44 41.42
N GLU A 110 -12.58 -69.44 42.02
CA GLU A 110 -11.21 -69.40 42.54
C GLU A 110 -10.15 -70.26 41.83
N GLN A 111 -9.40 -69.63 40.92
CA GLN A 111 -7.92 -69.62 40.90
C GLN A 111 -7.42 -68.89 39.63
N ALA A 112 -6.64 -67.83 39.84
CA ALA A 112 -5.57 -67.26 38.99
C ALA A 112 -5.58 -65.73 39.05
N ALA A 113 -4.61 -65.18 39.77
CA ALA A 113 -4.17 -63.80 39.62
C ALA A 113 -3.36 -63.65 38.32
N ALA A 114 -3.35 -62.42 37.78
CA ALA A 114 -2.61 -61.94 36.60
C ALA A 114 -3.22 -62.24 35.20
N ALA A 115 -4.33 -61.58 34.90
CA ALA A 115 -4.66 -61.15 33.53
C ALA A 115 -5.54 -59.90 33.63
N PHE A 116 -5.28 -58.88 32.81
CA PHE A 116 -6.13 -57.70 32.70
C PHE A 116 -7.58 -58.14 32.43
N ASN A 117 -8.54 -57.58 33.20
CA ASN A 117 -9.97 -57.85 33.09
C ASN A 117 -10.46 -57.74 31.63
N ASP A 118 -10.79 -58.88 31.02
CA ASP A 118 -11.61 -58.93 29.81
C ASP A 118 -13.10 -58.94 30.20
N ASP A 119 -13.61 -57.77 30.60
CA ASP A 119 -15.06 -57.53 30.73
C ASP A 119 -15.75 -57.41 29.34
N THR A 120 -15.04 -57.69 28.24
CA THR A 120 -15.55 -57.52 26.86
C THR A 120 -15.98 -58.81 26.16
N ALA A 121 -15.63 -59.98 26.70
CA ALA A 121 -16.12 -61.28 26.25
C ALA A 121 -17.66 -61.44 26.34
N ASP A 122 -18.33 -60.64 27.18
CA ASP A 122 -19.77 -60.69 27.43
C ASP A 122 -20.63 -59.93 26.40
N LEU A 123 -20.02 -59.27 25.40
CA LEU A 123 -20.71 -58.41 24.41
C LEU A 123 -20.91 -59.06 23.03
N GLY A 124 -20.37 -60.25 22.79
CA GLY A 124 -20.42 -60.93 21.48
C GLY A 124 -19.67 -60.20 20.37
N VAL A 125 -18.76 -59.27 20.70
CA VAL A 125 -18.00 -58.45 19.74
C VAL A 125 -16.54 -58.33 20.18
N THR A 126 -15.60 -58.74 19.34
CA THR A 126 -14.16 -58.46 19.49
C THR A 126 -13.72 -57.36 18.52
N CYS A 127 -12.85 -56.46 18.99
CA CYS A 127 -12.33 -55.34 18.21
C CYS A 127 -10.83 -55.24 18.48
N THR A 128 -10.01 -55.56 17.49
CA THR A 128 -8.55 -55.70 17.64
C THR A 128 -7.85 -54.87 16.59
N MET A 129 -6.86 -54.06 17.01
CA MET A 129 -5.97 -53.37 16.09
C MET A 129 -4.82 -54.29 15.70
N LEU A 130 -4.54 -54.40 14.41
CA LEU A 130 -3.45 -55.20 13.84
C LEU A 130 -2.43 -54.27 13.18
N ASP A 131 -1.14 -54.52 13.40
CA ASP A 131 -0.06 -53.78 12.74
C ASP A 131 0.12 -54.18 11.26
N HIS A 132 1.13 -53.62 10.62
CA HIS A 132 1.46 -53.88 9.21
C HIS A 132 1.86 -55.34 8.90
N LEU A 133 2.25 -56.12 9.92
CA LEU A 133 2.54 -57.56 9.81
C LEU A 133 1.34 -58.44 10.18
N GLY A 134 0.22 -57.82 10.59
CA GLY A 134 -0.98 -58.51 11.04
C GLY A 134 -0.92 -58.95 12.51
N HIS A 135 0.04 -58.45 13.30
CA HIS A 135 0.15 -58.76 14.72
C HIS A 135 -0.74 -57.85 15.57
N PRO A 136 -1.37 -58.36 16.66
CA PRO A 136 -2.18 -57.54 17.55
C PRO A 136 -1.37 -56.43 18.24
N VAL A 137 -1.87 -55.20 18.17
CA VAL A 137 -1.30 -54.05 18.87
C VAL A 137 -1.81 -54.02 20.32
N PRO A 138 -0.93 -53.87 21.33
CA PRO A 138 -1.35 -53.76 22.73
C PRO A 138 -2.35 -52.61 22.97
N GLU A 139 -3.39 -52.83 23.77
CA GLU A 139 -4.38 -51.77 24.07
C GLU A 139 -3.82 -50.60 24.90
N THR A 140 -2.64 -50.77 25.48
CA THR A 140 -1.88 -49.72 26.17
C THR A 140 -1.14 -48.78 25.22
N THR A 141 -0.97 -49.15 23.95
CA THR A 141 -0.33 -48.31 22.93
C THR A 141 -1.12 -47.03 22.74
N THR A 142 -0.41 -45.91 22.54
CA THR A 142 -1.05 -44.61 22.38
C THR A 142 -1.81 -44.53 21.05
N ASN A 143 -2.86 -43.71 20.99
CA ASN A 143 -3.58 -43.44 19.76
C ASN A 143 -2.67 -42.91 18.64
N SER A 144 -1.68 -42.08 18.98
CA SER A 144 -0.69 -41.59 18.01
C SER A 144 0.07 -42.73 17.35
N GLU A 145 0.44 -43.77 18.10
CA GLU A 145 1.24 -44.89 17.59
C GLU A 145 0.41 -45.97 16.91
N ALA A 146 -0.83 -46.18 17.35
CA ALA A 146 -1.64 -47.32 16.91
C ALA A 146 -2.53 -47.03 15.68
N TRP A 147 -2.95 -45.78 15.46
CA TRP A 147 -3.71 -45.40 14.27
C TRP A 147 -2.78 -44.96 13.14
N GLN A 148 -2.23 -45.93 12.41
CA GLN A 148 -1.23 -45.72 11.37
C GLN A 148 -1.70 -46.26 10.02
N THR A 149 -1.33 -45.60 8.93
CA THR A 149 -1.61 -46.13 7.59
C THR A 149 -1.00 -47.53 7.42
N GLY A 150 -1.78 -48.47 6.90
CA GLY A 150 -1.37 -49.88 6.71
C GLY A 150 -1.73 -50.81 7.86
N TYR A 151 -2.14 -50.27 9.02
CA TYR A 151 -2.71 -51.06 10.11
C TYR A 151 -4.14 -51.49 9.76
N THR A 152 -4.68 -52.47 10.47
CA THR A 152 -6.04 -52.97 10.22
C THR A 152 -6.84 -53.08 11.51
N LEU A 153 -8.04 -52.51 11.53
CA LEU A 153 -9.01 -52.75 12.59
C LEU A 153 -9.84 -53.99 12.25
N GLU A 154 -9.66 -55.06 13.00
CA GLU A 154 -10.45 -56.29 12.88
C GLU A 154 -11.63 -56.28 13.86
N LEU A 155 -12.84 -56.36 13.31
CA LEU A 155 -14.10 -56.50 14.05
C LEU A 155 -14.63 -57.91 13.84
N LYS A 156 -14.95 -58.65 14.92
CA LYS A 156 -15.70 -59.91 14.84
C LYS A 156 -16.94 -59.79 15.70
N TYR A 157 -18.11 -60.07 15.15
CA TYR A 157 -19.39 -59.97 15.85
C TYR A 157 -20.40 -60.99 15.32
N THR A 158 -21.40 -61.34 16.14
CA THR A 158 -22.47 -62.26 15.74
C THR A 158 -23.75 -61.51 15.36
N THR A 159 -24.40 -61.91 14.26
CA THR A 159 -25.69 -61.35 13.82
C THR A 159 -26.82 -62.34 14.13
N GLY A 160 -27.80 -61.97 14.96
CA GLY A 160 -29.02 -62.75 15.22
C GLY A 160 -29.28 -63.11 16.68
N ARG A 161 -30.50 -63.59 16.98
CA ARG A 161 -30.89 -64.16 18.28
C ARG A 161 -30.97 -65.68 18.16
N GLU A 162 -30.00 -66.36 18.78
CA GLU A 162 -29.91 -67.76 19.23
C GLU A 162 -30.24 -68.93 18.26
N GLU A 163 -30.94 -68.78 17.13
CA GLU A 163 -31.24 -69.91 16.22
C GLU A 163 -30.70 -69.80 14.77
N ASN A 164 -30.11 -68.66 14.37
CA ASN A 164 -29.43 -68.49 13.07
C ASN A 164 -28.23 -67.51 13.19
N SER A 165 -27.40 -67.67 14.22
CA SER A 165 -26.29 -66.76 14.50
C SER A 165 -25.10 -66.98 13.55
N GLU A 166 -24.83 -66.03 12.68
CA GLU A 166 -23.63 -66.01 11.82
C GLU A 166 -22.52 -65.16 12.47
N VAL A 167 -21.29 -65.68 12.51
CA VAL A 167 -20.11 -64.93 12.96
C VAL A 167 -19.55 -64.17 11.77
N VAL A 168 -19.64 -62.85 11.81
CA VAL A 168 -19.13 -61.97 10.76
C VAL A 168 -17.80 -61.37 11.21
N SER A 169 -16.77 -61.48 10.37
CA SER A 169 -15.49 -60.79 10.55
C SER A 169 -15.33 -59.71 9.48
N LYS A 170 -15.14 -58.46 9.92
CA LYS A 170 -14.90 -57.32 9.06
C LYS A 170 -13.54 -56.72 9.38
N LYS A 171 -12.68 -56.61 8.38
CA LYS A 171 -11.38 -55.93 8.48
C LYS A 171 -11.48 -54.58 7.81
N LEU A 172 -11.12 -53.53 8.53
CA LEU A 172 -11.10 -52.16 8.04
C LEU A 172 -9.66 -51.67 8.01
N LYS A 173 -9.15 -51.31 6.84
CA LYS A 173 -7.79 -50.77 6.71
C LYS A 173 -7.73 -49.37 7.30
N ILE A 174 -6.66 -49.03 8.01
CA ILE A 174 -6.44 -47.69 8.53
C ILE A 174 -5.75 -46.85 7.45
N GLU A 175 -6.31 -45.68 7.17
CA GLU A 175 -5.70 -44.66 6.31
C GLU A 175 -5.61 -43.35 7.10
N THR A 176 -4.40 -42.85 7.31
CA THR A 176 -4.14 -41.62 8.05
C THR A 176 -3.87 -40.47 7.10
N ASN A 177 -4.29 -39.25 7.45
CA ASN A 177 -3.88 -38.01 6.77
C ASN A 177 -4.05 -38.09 5.25
N LEU A 178 -5.22 -38.54 4.78
CA LEU A 178 -5.50 -38.54 3.35
C LEU A 178 -5.38 -37.11 2.81
N PRO A 179 -4.85 -36.94 1.58
CA PRO A 179 -4.90 -35.68 0.86
C PRO A 179 -6.29 -35.06 0.95
N GLY A 180 -6.36 -33.77 1.23
CA GLY A 180 -7.64 -33.10 1.45
C GLY A 180 -7.62 -31.65 0.99
N CYS A 181 -8.81 -31.15 0.66
CA CYS A 181 -9.04 -29.75 0.36
C CYS A 181 -10.12 -29.22 1.33
N SER A 182 -9.71 -28.52 2.38
CA SER A 182 -10.59 -28.07 3.47
C SER A 182 -11.27 -26.73 3.19
N GLU A 183 -10.77 -25.97 2.22
CA GLU A 183 -11.39 -24.75 1.67
C GLU A 183 -11.20 -24.75 0.15
N LEU A 184 -12.25 -24.42 -0.60
CA LEU A 184 -12.19 -24.13 -2.04
C LEU A 184 -13.29 -23.13 -2.36
N ALA A 185 -12.92 -21.94 -2.84
CA ALA A 185 -13.85 -20.87 -3.16
C ALA A 185 -13.36 -20.06 -4.37
N LEU A 186 -14.26 -19.73 -5.29
CA LEU A 186 -13.95 -18.83 -6.40
C LEU A 186 -14.10 -17.37 -5.97
N PRO A 187 -13.35 -16.43 -6.60
CA PRO A 187 -13.58 -15.00 -6.43
C PRO A 187 -15.03 -14.62 -6.69
N ARG A 188 -15.54 -13.58 -6.03
CA ARG A 188 -16.92 -13.11 -6.24
C ARG A 188 -17.14 -12.60 -7.65
N ARG A 189 -16.10 -12.04 -8.25
CA ARG A 189 -16.05 -11.50 -9.61
C ARG A 189 -15.00 -12.25 -10.40
N ILE A 190 -15.33 -12.68 -11.60
CA ILE A 190 -14.42 -13.41 -12.48
C ILE A 190 -14.38 -12.67 -13.80
N ILE A 191 -13.18 -12.33 -14.26
CA ILE A 191 -12.98 -11.52 -15.46
C ILE A 191 -12.49 -12.43 -16.59
N ALA A 192 -13.12 -12.32 -17.76
CA ALA A 192 -12.71 -13.07 -18.93
C ALA A 192 -11.44 -12.51 -19.61
N GLY A 193 -10.97 -13.23 -20.62
CA GLY A 193 -9.83 -12.89 -21.45
C GLY A 193 -8.54 -13.52 -20.93
N GLN A 194 -7.46 -12.75 -20.92
CA GLN A 194 -6.13 -13.20 -20.52
C GLN A 194 -5.86 -13.06 -19.01
N ILE A 195 -6.85 -12.62 -18.23
CA ILE A 195 -6.72 -12.44 -16.78
C ILE A 195 -6.88 -13.80 -16.10
N LEU A 196 -5.86 -14.20 -15.33
CA LEU A 196 -5.89 -15.47 -14.60
C LEU A 196 -6.88 -15.41 -13.45
N THR A 197 -7.88 -16.29 -13.50
CA THR A 197 -8.76 -16.56 -12.37
C THR A 197 -8.15 -17.66 -11.51
N SER A 198 -8.10 -17.42 -10.20
CA SER A 198 -7.57 -18.37 -9.23
C SER A 198 -8.51 -18.46 -8.02
N PRO A 199 -8.95 -19.66 -7.62
CA PRO A 199 -9.69 -19.85 -6.38
C PRO A 199 -8.83 -19.54 -5.15
N ALA A 200 -9.47 -19.40 -3.99
CA ALA A 200 -8.85 -19.58 -2.69
C ALA A 200 -8.97 -21.06 -2.31
N TRP A 201 -7.89 -21.66 -1.80
CA TRP A 201 -7.89 -23.04 -1.34
C TRP A 201 -7.03 -23.25 -0.11
N THR A 202 -7.37 -24.28 0.67
CA THR A 202 -6.53 -24.81 1.75
C THR A 202 -6.36 -26.31 1.53
N LEU A 203 -5.14 -26.73 1.23
CA LEU A 203 -4.78 -28.14 1.03
C LEU A 203 -4.18 -28.71 2.31
N GLU A 204 -4.45 -30.00 2.54
CA GLU A 204 -4.00 -30.72 3.72
C GLU A 204 -3.34 -32.02 3.27
N PHE A 205 -2.13 -32.28 3.77
CA PHE A 205 -1.36 -33.51 3.49
C PHE A 205 -1.09 -33.78 1.99
N CYS A 206 -1.11 -32.73 1.17
CA CYS A 206 -0.78 -32.75 -0.25
C CYS A 206 -0.28 -31.38 -0.70
N SER A 207 0.43 -31.34 -1.83
CA SER A 207 0.78 -30.09 -2.52
C SER A 207 -0.20 -29.82 -3.67
N SER A 208 -0.29 -28.56 -4.12
CA SER A 208 -1.16 -28.21 -5.25
C SER A 208 -0.74 -28.89 -6.56
N GLY A 209 0.56 -29.16 -6.73
CA GLY A 209 1.11 -29.87 -7.89
C GLY A 209 0.75 -31.35 -7.95
N ASP A 210 0.47 -31.96 -6.80
CA ASP A 210 -0.01 -33.34 -6.73
C ASP A 210 -1.52 -33.45 -7.01
N CYS A 211 -2.27 -32.35 -6.89
CA CYS A 211 -3.72 -32.34 -7.05
C CYS A 211 -4.13 -32.29 -8.53
N LYS A 212 -5.23 -32.96 -8.89
CA LYS A 212 -5.84 -32.81 -10.21
C LYS A 212 -6.86 -31.68 -10.19
N TRP A 213 -6.73 -30.76 -11.14
CA TRP A 213 -7.60 -29.59 -11.28
C TRP A 213 -8.41 -29.66 -12.58
N SER A 214 -9.70 -29.38 -12.49
CA SER A 214 -10.61 -29.31 -13.64
C SER A 214 -11.54 -28.12 -13.53
N TRP A 215 -11.73 -27.40 -14.63
CA TRP A 215 -12.56 -26.23 -14.74
C TRP A 215 -13.71 -26.45 -15.71
N PHE A 216 -14.86 -25.88 -15.39
CA PHE A 216 -16.08 -26.03 -16.17
C PHE A 216 -16.82 -24.70 -16.35
N ALA A 217 -17.53 -24.53 -17.46
CA ALA A 217 -18.49 -23.44 -17.68
C ALA A 217 -19.92 -23.97 -17.82
N GLU A 218 -20.89 -23.15 -17.40
CA GLU A 218 -22.32 -23.44 -17.51
C GLU A 218 -22.77 -23.44 -18.99
N GLU A 219 -23.63 -24.38 -19.36
CA GLU A 219 -24.23 -24.43 -20.70
C GLU A 219 -25.65 -23.84 -20.72
N GLU A 220 -26.10 -23.32 -21.88
CA GLU A 220 -27.43 -22.70 -22.05
C GLU A 220 -28.61 -23.65 -21.78
N GLY A 221 -28.40 -24.97 -21.90
CA GLY A 221 -29.40 -26.01 -21.63
C GLY A 221 -29.40 -26.57 -20.20
N GLY A 222 -28.54 -26.07 -19.32
CA GLY A 222 -28.26 -26.66 -18.01
C GLY A 222 -27.26 -27.81 -18.12
N GLY A 223 -26.08 -27.64 -17.54
CA GLY A 223 -24.96 -28.58 -17.68
C GLY A 223 -23.62 -27.89 -17.40
N TRP A 224 -22.54 -28.67 -17.42
CA TRP A 224 -21.17 -28.18 -17.23
C TRP A 224 -20.27 -28.74 -18.34
N THR A 225 -19.60 -27.85 -19.07
CA THR A 225 -18.62 -28.23 -20.10
C THR A 225 -17.21 -27.97 -19.60
N THR A 226 -16.25 -28.86 -19.87
CA THR A 226 -14.86 -28.68 -19.45
C THR A 226 -14.19 -27.57 -20.25
N ILE A 227 -13.57 -26.62 -19.56
CA ILE A 227 -12.91 -25.45 -20.16
C ILE A 227 -11.40 -25.36 -19.86
N GLY A 228 -10.89 -26.20 -18.94
CA GLY A 228 -9.47 -26.27 -18.63
C GLY A 228 -9.15 -27.35 -17.60
N GLU A 229 -7.92 -27.87 -17.62
CA GLU A 229 -7.45 -28.91 -16.71
C GLU A 229 -5.98 -28.69 -16.33
N GLY A 230 -5.53 -29.31 -15.24
CA GLY A 230 -4.11 -29.41 -14.87
C GLY A 230 -3.56 -28.25 -14.04
N SER A 231 -4.29 -27.13 -13.90
CA SER A 231 -3.87 -25.98 -13.09
C SER A 231 -4.99 -25.48 -12.17
N PRO A 232 -4.65 -25.06 -10.94
CA PRO A 232 -5.60 -24.34 -10.09
C PRO A 232 -5.97 -22.96 -10.66
N GLN A 233 -5.21 -22.43 -11.62
CA GLN A 233 -5.46 -21.12 -12.23
C GLN A 233 -5.87 -21.27 -13.70
N LEU A 234 -6.85 -20.48 -14.15
CA LEU A 234 -7.31 -20.51 -15.54
C LEU A 234 -7.69 -19.11 -16.03
N ALA A 235 -7.23 -18.75 -17.22
CA ALA A 235 -7.74 -17.60 -17.97
C ALA A 235 -9.04 -18.00 -18.67
N ILE A 236 -10.16 -17.38 -18.28
CA ILE A 236 -11.49 -17.76 -18.80
C ILE A 236 -11.73 -17.08 -20.15
N ASP A 237 -11.98 -17.86 -21.20
CA ASP A 237 -12.24 -17.38 -22.56
C ASP A 237 -13.46 -16.43 -22.60
N GLU A 238 -13.36 -15.35 -23.38
CA GLU A 238 -14.40 -14.32 -23.54
C GLU A 238 -15.74 -14.87 -24.03
N LYS A 239 -15.75 -16.00 -24.75
CA LYS A 239 -17.01 -16.65 -25.16
C LYS A 239 -17.87 -17.15 -24.00
N PHE A 240 -17.30 -17.26 -22.79
CA PHE A 240 -18.03 -17.66 -21.57
C PHE A 240 -18.51 -16.48 -20.72
N VAL A 241 -18.35 -15.24 -21.20
CA VAL A 241 -18.96 -14.06 -20.56
C VAL A 241 -20.47 -14.27 -20.40
N GLY A 242 -20.99 -13.88 -19.24
CA GLY A 242 -22.41 -14.05 -18.91
C GLY A 242 -22.78 -15.46 -18.42
N ARG A 243 -21.82 -16.39 -18.33
CA ARG A 243 -22.02 -17.76 -17.81
C ARG A 243 -21.32 -17.96 -16.46
N ARG A 244 -21.80 -18.88 -15.63
CA ARG A 244 -21.08 -19.26 -14.40
C ARG A 244 -19.97 -20.28 -14.69
N VAL A 245 -18.97 -20.32 -13.82
CA VAL A 245 -17.87 -21.29 -13.90
C VAL A 245 -17.75 -22.10 -12.63
N LYS A 246 -17.15 -23.28 -12.74
CA LYS A 246 -16.92 -24.20 -11.63
C LYS A 246 -15.48 -24.71 -11.68
N VAL A 247 -14.85 -24.78 -10.52
CA VAL A 247 -13.53 -25.43 -10.35
C VAL A 247 -13.70 -26.66 -9.47
N ARG A 248 -12.96 -27.73 -9.81
CA ARG A 248 -12.88 -28.98 -9.07
C ARG A 248 -11.42 -29.28 -8.75
N CYS A 249 -11.15 -29.52 -7.48
CA CYS A 249 -9.88 -30.01 -6.95
C CYS A 249 -10.06 -31.47 -6.54
N GLU A 250 -9.22 -32.36 -7.04
CA GLU A 250 -9.09 -33.74 -6.56
C GLU A 250 -7.73 -33.86 -5.86
N PRO A 251 -7.70 -33.76 -4.52
CA PRO A 251 -6.45 -33.80 -3.77
C PRO A 251 -5.75 -35.14 -3.93
N ALA A 252 -4.45 -35.14 -4.17
CA ALA A 252 -3.68 -36.39 -4.21
C ALA A 252 -2.26 -36.17 -3.67
N CYS A 253 -1.58 -37.27 -3.36
CA CYS A 253 -0.18 -37.32 -2.94
C CYS A 253 0.37 -38.71 -3.27
N GLY A 254 1.19 -38.80 -4.31
CA GLY A 254 1.58 -40.08 -4.92
C GLY A 254 0.35 -40.87 -5.38
N GLU A 255 0.23 -42.13 -4.98
CA GLU A 255 -0.92 -43.00 -5.33
C GLU A 255 -2.17 -42.76 -4.46
N ARG A 256 -2.07 -41.88 -3.45
CA ARG A 256 -3.16 -41.64 -2.50
C ARG A 256 -4.02 -40.49 -3.02
N ALA A 257 -5.33 -40.71 -3.10
CA ALA A 257 -6.31 -39.71 -3.50
C ALA A 257 -7.26 -39.37 -2.34
N GLY A 258 -7.62 -38.09 -2.25
CA GLY A 258 -8.60 -37.53 -1.34
C GLY A 258 -9.98 -37.39 -1.96
N GLU A 259 -10.94 -36.93 -1.15
CA GLU A 259 -12.28 -36.59 -1.64
C GLU A 259 -12.22 -35.32 -2.52
N PRO A 260 -12.77 -35.36 -3.76
CA PRO A 260 -12.90 -34.19 -4.59
C PRO A 260 -13.71 -33.07 -3.94
N ARG A 261 -13.33 -31.83 -4.23
CA ARG A 261 -14.07 -30.65 -3.81
C ARG A 261 -14.33 -29.73 -4.99
N GLU A 262 -15.53 -29.16 -5.04
CA GLU A 262 -15.96 -28.26 -6.10
C GLU A 262 -16.37 -26.90 -5.55
N ALA A 263 -16.17 -25.84 -6.33
CA ALA A 263 -16.66 -24.50 -6.08
C ALA A 263 -17.25 -23.90 -7.36
N VAL A 264 -18.44 -23.29 -7.25
CA VAL A 264 -19.15 -22.63 -8.36
C VAL A 264 -19.13 -21.12 -8.14
N SER A 265 -18.95 -20.34 -9.21
CA SER A 265 -18.93 -18.89 -9.16
C SER A 265 -20.29 -18.34 -8.70
N GLN A 266 -20.26 -17.30 -7.88
CA GLN A 266 -21.49 -16.68 -7.36
C GLN A 266 -22.18 -15.81 -8.41
N ALA A 267 -21.38 -15.15 -9.25
CA ALA A 267 -21.83 -14.34 -10.37
C ALA A 267 -21.36 -14.94 -11.71
N PRO A 268 -22.00 -14.57 -12.83
CA PRO A 268 -21.49 -14.87 -14.15
C PRO A 268 -20.16 -14.15 -14.44
N VAL A 269 -19.39 -14.71 -15.37
CA VAL A 269 -18.13 -14.15 -15.84
C VAL A 269 -18.36 -12.79 -16.51
N MET A 270 -17.50 -11.83 -16.20
CA MET A 270 -17.54 -10.44 -16.67
C MET A 270 -16.67 -10.24 -17.92
N ASN A 271 -16.98 -9.19 -18.69
CA ASN A 271 -16.11 -8.73 -19.77
C ASN A 271 -14.75 -8.25 -19.23
N SER A 272 -13.71 -8.45 -20.04
CA SER A 272 -12.38 -7.91 -19.77
C SER A 272 -12.36 -6.39 -19.96
N PRO A 273 -11.71 -5.61 -19.07
CA PRO A 273 -11.47 -4.19 -19.33
C PRO A 273 -10.45 -3.99 -20.47
N PRO A 274 -10.35 -2.79 -21.07
CA PRO A 274 -9.35 -2.51 -22.09
C PRO A 274 -7.95 -2.43 -21.45
N LEU A 275 -7.20 -3.53 -21.50
CA LEU A 275 -5.84 -3.65 -20.95
C LEU A 275 -4.74 -3.21 -21.94
N ARG A 276 -5.05 -2.28 -22.85
CA ARG A 276 -4.16 -1.90 -23.97
C ARG A 276 -2.77 -1.48 -23.46
N PHE A 277 -2.73 -0.61 -22.46
CA PHE A 277 -1.48 -0.08 -21.92
C PHE A 277 -0.66 -1.15 -21.21
N MET A 278 -1.23 -1.87 -20.23
CA MET A 278 -0.51 -2.96 -19.52
C MET A 278 0.08 -4.00 -20.47
N ARG A 279 -0.69 -4.42 -21.49
CA ARG A 279 -0.19 -5.35 -22.51
C ARG A 279 0.98 -4.78 -23.29
N ALA A 280 0.88 -3.53 -23.74
CA ALA A 280 1.99 -2.87 -24.43
C ALA A 280 3.26 -2.81 -23.57
N ARG A 281 3.13 -2.68 -22.24
CA ARG A 281 4.28 -2.75 -21.31
C ARG A 281 4.87 -4.16 -21.23
N HIS A 282 4.02 -5.18 -21.12
CA HIS A 282 4.45 -6.59 -21.10
C HIS A 282 5.19 -6.93 -22.39
N ASP A 283 4.62 -6.55 -23.54
CA ASP A 283 5.20 -6.77 -24.87
C ASP A 283 6.53 -6.04 -25.03
N ALA A 284 6.64 -4.79 -24.54
CA ALA A 284 7.87 -4.01 -24.59
C ALA A 284 9.02 -4.64 -23.78
N MET A 285 8.69 -5.27 -22.65
CA MET A 285 9.68 -5.99 -21.83
C MET A 285 9.95 -7.40 -22.36
N GLY A 286 9.00 -8.02 -23.06
CA GLY A 286 9.12 -9.35 -23.64
C GLY A 286 9.59 -10.41 -22.64
N ALA A 287 10.34 -11.39 -23.14
CA ALA A 287 10.86 -12.48 -22.31
C ALA A 287 11.83 -11.98 -21.22
N ARG A 288 11.81 -12.70 -20.08
CA ARG A 288 12.71 -12.50 -18.95
C ARG A 288 14.19 -12.51 -19.42
N PRO A 289 15.06 -11.64 -18.87
CA PRO A 289 16.48 -11.65 -19.17
C PRO A 289 17.15 -13.00 -18.83
N ALA A 290 17.99 -13.47 -19.76
CA ALA A 290 18.80 -14.67 -19.56
C ALA A 290 20.07 -14.37 -18.74
N GLY A 291 20.76 -15.41 -18.27
CA GLY A 291 22.02 -15.28 -17.55
C GLY A 291 21.86 -14.63 -16.17
N SER A 292 22.75 -13.70 -15.82
CA SER A 292 22.80 -13.05 -14.51
C SER A 292 22.05 -11.72 -14.43
N SER A 293 21.55 -11.15 -15.53
CA SER A 293 20.73 -9.94 -15.51
C SER A 293 19.41 -10.20 -14.79
N LEU A 294 18.88 -9.25 -14.02
CA LEU A 294 17.72 -9.40 -13.15
C LEU A 294 16.59 -8.49 -13.59
N ARG A 295 15.38 -9.02 -13.73
CA ARG A 295 14.16 -8.21 -13.85
C ARG A 295 13.58 -7.91 -12.47
N VAL A 296 13.49 -6.64 -12.10
CA VAL A 296 13.04 -6.18 -10.78
C VAL A 296 11.77 -5.36 -10.94
N MET A 297 10.76 -5.62 -10.11
CA MET A 297 9.55 -4.80 -10.01
C MET A 297 9.43 -4.15 -8.63
N SER A 298 8.98 -2.90 -8.60
CA SER A 298 8.44 -2.25 -7.40
C SER A 298 6.99 -1.83 -7.65
N TYR A 299 6.07 -2.15 -6.75
CA TYR A 299 4.64 -1.88 -6.96
C TYR A 299 3.82 -1.76 -5.67
N ASN A 300 3.29 -0.57 -5.40
CA ASN A 300 2.23 -0.36 -4.42
C ASN A 300 0.88 -0.81 -5.01
N ILE A 301 0.24 -1.82 -4.42
CA ILE A 301 -0.95 -2.47 -4.98
C ILE A 301 -2.29 -1.96 -4.42
N LEU A 302 -2.27 -0.89 -3.62
CA LEU A 302 -3.43 -0.31 -2.95
C LEU A 302 -4.17 -1.28 -2.03
N ALA A 303 -3.89 -1.21 -0.74
CA ALA A 303 -4.50 -2.08 0.26
C ALA A 303 -6.00 -1.86 0.36
N ASP A 304 -6.73 -2.94 0.60
CA ASP A 304 -8.20 -2.90 0.67
C ASP A 304 -8.70 -2.03 1.83
N VAL A 305 -7.98 -2.02 2.95
CA VAL A 305 -8.25 -1.19 4.12
C VAL A 305 -8.38 0.30 3.78
N TYR A 306 -7.61 0.81 2.81
CA TYR A 306 -7.66 2.22 2.44
C TYR A 306 -8.78 2.51 1.44
N SER A 307 -8.95 1.64 0.45
CA SER A 307 -10.00 1.78 -0.58
C SER A 307 -11.44 1.73 -0.03
N LYS A 308 -11.65 1.15 1.15
CA LYS A 308 -12.98 0.99 1.76
C LYS A 308 -13.48 2.18 2.56
N THR A 309 -12.60 3.13 2.91
CA THR A 309 -12.95 4.30 3.72
C THR A 309 -13.95 5.22 2.99
N SER A 310 -14.75 6.00 3.72
CA SER A 310 -15.63 7.02 3.12
C SER A 310 -14.81 8.07 2.40
N TYR A 311 -13.72 8.55 3.02
CA TYR A 311 -12.78 9.48 2.40
C TYR A 311 -12.23 8.96 1.06
N ALA A 312 -11.79 7.70 0.99
CA ALA A 312 -11.32 7.14 -0.27
C ALA A 312 -12.41 7.11 -1.35
N LYS A 313 -13.66 6.83 -0.99
CA LYS A 313 -14.77 6.75 -1.96
C LYS A 313 -15.31 8.11 -2.38
N ASP A 314 -15.35 9.06 -1.46
CA ASP A 314 -16.03 10.34 -1.66
C ASP A 314 -15.05 11.44 -2.09
N VAL A 315 -13.75 11.30 -1.78
CA VAL A 315 -12.72 12.32 -2.02
C VAL A 315 -11.60 11.85 -2.94
N LEU A 316 -10.95 10.71 -2.66
CA LEU A 316 -9.80 10.25 -3.45
C LEU A 316 -10.22 9.61 -4.78
N TYR A 317 -11.24 8.75 -4.73
CA TYR A 317 -11.71 7.95 -5.85
C TYR A 317 -13.22 8.16 -6.13
N PRO A 318 -13.70 9.41 -6.27
CA PRO A 318 -15.13 9.69 -6.48
C PRO A 318 -15.64 9.20 -7.85
N ASP A 319 -14.73 9.11 -8.82
CA ASP A 319 -15.07 8.87 -10.22
C ASP A 319 -15.02 7.37 -10.60
N ILE A 320 -14.52 6.48 -9.73
CA ILE A 320 -14.47 5.03 -9.97
C ILE A 320 -15.75 4.33 -9.47
N SER A 321 -16.24 3.35 -10.23
CA SER A 321 -17.37 2.53 -9.81
C SER A 321 -17.01 1.65 -8.60
N LYS A 322 -17.99 1.37 -7.73
CA LYS A 322 -17.84 0.42 -6.61
C LYS A 322 -17.42 -0.98 -7.04
N GLU A 323 -17.73 -1.34 -8.29
CA GLU A 323 -17.37 -2.62 -8.89
C GLU A 323 -15.88 -2.69 -9.23
N HIS A 324 -15.30 -1.64 -9.81
CA HIS A 324 -13.89 -1.61 -10.19
C HIS A 324 -12.97 -1.33 -8.99
N LEU A 325 -13.48 -0.70 -7.93
CA LEU A 325 -12.75 -0.52 -6.67
C LEU A 325 -12.71 -1.78 -5.79
N ASP A 326 -13.58 -2.77 -6.08
CA ASP A 326 -13.69 -4.01 -5.31
C ASP A 326 -12.37 -4.81 -5.32
N THR A 327 -12.02 -5.38 -4.17
CA THR A 327 -10.76 -6.10 -3.98
C THR A 327 -10.62 -7.28 -4.93
N ASP A 328 -11.68 -8.08 -5.14
CA ASP A 328 -11.59 -9.27 -6.00
C ASP A 328 -11.35 -8.85 -7.45
N TYR A 329 -11.87 -7.70 -7.88
CA TYR A 329 -11.61 -7.13 -9.20
C TYR A 329 -10.15 -6.68 -9.33
N ARG A 330 -9.70 -5.79 -8.42
CA ARG A 330 -8.36 -5.20 -8.47
C ARG A 330 -7.26 -6.25 -8.37
N GLN A 331 -7.38 -7.23 -7.48
CA GLN A 331 -6.34 -8.25 -7.29
C GLN A 331 -6.13 -9.14 -8.51
N GLN A 332 -7.17 -9.40 -9.31
CA GLN A 332 -7.04 -10.11 -10.59
C GLN A 332 -6.22 -9.32 -11.61
N LEU A 333 -6.48 -8.00 -11.72
CA LEU A 333 -5.69 -7.12 -12.59
C LEU A 333 -4.27 -6.92 -12.06
N SER A 334 -4.06 -6.80 -10.74
CA SER A 334 -2.73 -6.69 -10.15
C SER A 334 -1.92 -7.96 -10.43
N LEU A 335 -2.54 -9.15 -10.35
CA LEU A 335 -1.89 -10.40 -10.71
C LEU A 335 -1.57 -10.47 -12.21
N PHE A 336 -2.46 -9.97 -13.08
CA PHE A 336 -2.19 -9.86 -14.52
C PHE A 336 -0.95 -8.99 -14.78
N GLU A 337 -0.86 -7.83 -14.14
CA GLU A 337 0.31 -6.95 -14.25
C GLU A 337 1.59 -7.63 -13.77
N VAL A 338 1.58 -8.21 -12.56
CA VAL A 338 2.74 -8.89 -11.95
C VAL A 338 3.20 -10.09 -12.78
N SER A 339 2.26 -10.95 -13.18
CA SER A 339 2.59 -12.19 -13.89
C SER A 339 3.01 -11.94 -15.33
N GLY A 340 2.49 -10.89 -15.97
CA GLY A 340 2.82 -10.54 -17.35
C GLY A 340 4.28 -10.15 -17.57
N PHE A 341 4.94 -9.59 -16.56
CA PHE A 341 6.36 -9.25 -16.64
C PHE A 341 7.31 -10.41 -16.34
N GLY A 342 6.85 -11.40 -15.55
CA GLY A 342 7.66 -12.55 -15.15
C GLY A 342 8.97 -12.16 -14.45
N CYS A 343 8.94 -11.19 -13.52
CA CYS A 343 10.14 -10.64 -12.88
C CYS A 343 10.96 -11.66 -12.08
N ASP A 344 12.25 -11.41 -11.88
CA ASP A 344 13.09 -12.20 -10.99
C ASP A 344 12.90 -11.79 -9.52
N ILE A 345 12.63 -10.51 -9.26
CA ILE A 345 12.42 -9.93 -7.93
C ILE A 345 11.15 -9.07 -7.96
N LEU A 346 10.28 -9.23 -6.97
CA LEU A 346 9.04 -8.47 -6.78
C LEU A 346 9.06 -7.79 -5.41
N CYS A 347 9.06 -6.45 -5.40
CA CYS A 347 8.94 -5.63 -4.21
C CYS A 347 7.55 -4.99 -4.18
N MET A 348 6.68 -5.47 -3.29
CA MET A 348 5.29 -5.02 -3.21
C MET A 348 5.04 -4.25 -1.92
N GLN A 349 4.23 -3.21 -2.00
CA GLN A 349 3.78 -2.40 -0.86
C GLN A 349 2.26 -2.42 -0.77
N GLU A 350 1.71 -2.13 0.41
CA GLU A 350 0.27 -2.18 0.69
C GLU A 350 -0.38 -3.54 0.44
N VAL A 351 0.34 -4.60 0.80
CA VAL A 351 -0.19 -5.96 0.72
C VAL A 351 -0.95 -6.27 2.00
N ASP A 352 -2.25 -6.54 1.91
CA ASP A 352 -3.03 -7.03 3.06
C ASP A 352 -2.54 -8.42 3.50
N SER A 353 -2.37 -8.66 4.80
CA SER A 353 -1.82 -9.91 5.35
C SER A 353 -2.64 -11.15 4.97
N ILE A 354 -3.97 -11.04 5.02
CA ILE A 354 -4.87 -12.12 4.61
C ILE A 354 -4.74 -12.40 3.11
N LEU A 355 -4.58 -11.35 2.30
CA LEU A 355 -4.36 -11.52 0.86
C LEU A 355 -2.96 -12.05 0.58
N TYR A 356 -1.94 -11.72 1.37
CA TYR A 356 -0.63 -12.34 1.24
C TYR A 356 -0.73 -13.87 1.41
N ASP A 357 -1.31 -14.34 2.51
CA ASP A 357 -1.40 -15.76 2.84
C ASP A 357 -2.34 -16.54 1.91
N LYS A 358 -3.50 -15.96 1.56
CA LYS A 358 -4.55 -16.66 0.80
C LYS A 358 -4.52 -16.38 -0.69
N PHE A 359 -3.99 -15.23 -1.10
CA PHE A 359 -3.96 -14.78 -2.48
C PHE A 359 -2.56 -14.88 -3.09
N TRP A 360 -1.64 -14.01 -2.68
CA TRP A 360 -0.36 -13.77 -3.34
C TRP A 360 0.63 -14.92 -3.19
N SER A 361 0.91 -15.36 -1.96
CA SER A 361 1.92 -16.39 -1.68
C SER A 361 1.61 -17.72 -2.40
N PRO A 362 0.38 -18.28 -2.33
CA PRO A 362 0.06 -19.51 -3.05
C PRO A 362 0.13 -19.36 -4.58
N ARG A 363 -0.25 -18.21 -5.13
CA ARG A 363 -0.27 -17.97 -6.59
C ARG A 363 1.12 -17.81 -7.15
N LEU A 364 1.92 -16.93 -6.55
CA LEU A 364 3.31 -16.72 -6.94
C LEU A 364 4.15 -17.97 -6.65
N GLY A 365 3.88 -18.68 -5.55
CA GLY A 365 4.48 -19.97 -5.24
C GLY A 365 4.29 -21.02 -6.33
N SER A 366 3.08 -21.13 -6.87
CA SER A 366 2.83 -22.03 -8.02
C SER A 366 3.54 -21.60 -9.32
N GLY A 367 3.96 -20.34 -9.40
CA GLY A 367 4.80 -19.79 -10.48
C GLY A 367 6.30 -19.82 -10.19
N GLY A 368 6.75 -20.55 -9.16
CA GLY A 368 8.16 -20.72 -8.82
C GLY A 368 8.77 -19.56 -8.02
N TYR A 369 7.96 -18.77 -7.34
CA TYR A 369 8.43 -17.70 -6.45
C TYR A 369 8.43 -18.14 -4.98
N GLU A 370 9.40 -17.61 -4.25
CA GLU A 370 9.41 -17.62 -2.78
C GLU A 370 9.39 -16.19 -2.29
N GLY A 371 8.86 -15.97 -1.10
CA GLY A 371 8.82 -14.63 -0.53
C GLY A 371 8.41 -14.62 0.93
N PHE A 372 8.49 -13.44 1.51
CA PHE A 372 8.05 -13.18 2.88
C PHE A 372 7.30 -11.85 2.98
N PHE A 373 6.45 -11.75 4.00
CA PHE A 373 5.62 -10.60 4.30
C PHE A 373 6.00 -9.99 5.64
N SER A 374 5.96 -8.66 5.70
CA SER A 374 6.24 -7.91 6.91
C SER A 374 5.16 -6.86 7.13
N PRO A 375 4.29 -7.03 8.15
CA PRO A 375 3.22 -6.07 8.41
C PRO A 375 3.78 -4.74 8.91
N LYS A 376 3.09 -3.63 8.64
CA LYS A 376 3.30 -2.41 9.44
C LYS A 376 2.74 -2.67 10.83
N THR A 377 3.44 -2.21 11.87
CA THR A 377 3.31 -2.69 13.27
C THR A 377 1.90 -2.71 13.88
N SER A 378 0.97 -1.90 13.37
CA SER A 378 -0.40 -1.77 13.88
C SER A 378 -1.47 -1.94 12.79
N LYS A 379 -1.08 -2.28 11.56
CA LYS A 379 -1.97 -2.35 10.40
C LYS A 379 -2.08 -3.77 9.88
N VAL A 380 -3.16 -4.02 9.15
CA VAL A 380 -3.44 -5.29 8.49
C VAL A 380 -2.72 -5.41 7.13
N GLU A 381 -1.98 -4.36 6.73
CA GLU A 381 -1.17 -4.29 5.51
C GLU A 381 0.31 -4.12 5.80
N GLY A 382 1.15 -4.42 4.80
CA GLY A 382 2.59 -4.25 4.88
C GLY A 382 3.29 -4.40 3.54
N CYS A 383 4.56 -4.79 3.59
CA CYS A 383 5.37 -5.04 2.41
C CYS A 383 5.52 -6.56 2.18
N ALA A 384 5.62 -6.96 0.92
CA ALA A 384 5.99 -8.32 0.54
C ALA A 384 7.15 -8.29 -0.45
N LEU A 385 8.11 -9.21 -0.27
CA LEU A 385 9.27 -9.35 -1.15
C LEU A 385 9.30 -10.79 -1.64
N PHE A 386 9.24 -10.97 -2.96
CA PHE A 386 9.36 -12.28 -3.61
C PHE A 386 10.55 -12.33 -4.57
N TRP A 387 11.11 -13.53 -4.77
CA TRP A 387 12.12 -13.83 -5.76
C TRP A 387 11.82 -15.14 -6.49
N ASN A 388 12.23 -15.24 -7.75
CA ASN A 388 12.09 -16.47 -8.52
C ASN A 388 13.15 -17.50 -8.11
N GLN A 389 12.71 -18.65 -7.60
CA GLN A 389 13.58 -19.70 -7.06
C GLN A 389 14.37 -20.47 -8.12
N GLU A 390 14.01 -20.38 -9.41
CA GLU A 390 14.79 -21.04 -10.47
C GLU A 390 16.12 -20.30 -10.72
N LYS A 391 16.13 -18.98 -10.46
CA LYS A 391 17.29 -18.13 -10.73
C LYS A 391 18.00 -17.65 -9.48
N LEU A 392 17.26 -17.41 -8.40
CA LEU A 392 17.76 -16.78 -7.17
C LEU A 392 17.58 -17.73 -5.99
N GLY A 393 18.58 -17.77 -5.11
CA GLY A 393 18.50 -18.41 -3.80
C GLY A 393 18.68 -17.37 -2.70
N ALA A 394 17.82 -17.38 -1.68
CA ALA A 394 17.97 -16.50 -0.53
C ALA A 394 19.03 -17.03 0.45
N ARG A 395 19.99 -16.18 0.81
CA ARG A 395 20.99 -16.43 1.87
C ARG A 395 20.49 -15.94 3.22
N CYS A 396 19.76 -14.83 3.22
CA CYS A 396 19.19 -14.21 4.41
C CYS A 396 17.98 -13.38 4.00
N THR A 397 16.95 -13.41 4.84
CA THR A 397 15.79 -12.51 4.77
C THR A 397 15.58 -11.88 6.13
N GLU A 398 15.42 -10.57 6.18
CA GLU A 398 15.27 -9.84 7.43
C GLU A 398 14.20 -8.75 7.30
N SER A 399 13.61 -8.37 8.42
CA SER A 399 12.69 -7.22 8.49
C SER A 399 12.92 -6.45 9.76
N VAL A 400 12.96 -5.12 9.62
CA VAL A 400 13.16 -4.22 10.75
C VAL A 400 12.09 -3.15 10.77
N HIS A 401 11.65 -2.78 11.96
CA HIS A 401 10.82 -1.59 12.14
C HIS A 401 11.72 -0.41 12.47
N LEU A 402 11.60 0.68 11.72
CA LEU A 402 12.51 1.81 11.85
C LEU A 402 12.44 2.47 13.23
N ARG A 403 11.28 2.43 13.88
CA ARG A 403 11.11 2.92 15.25
C ARG A 403 12.01 2.22 16.27
N ASP A 404 12.34 0.94 16.03
CA ASP A 404 13.17 0.16 16.94
C ASP A 404 14.64 0.58 16.77
N LEU A 405 15.06 0.90 15.54
CA LEU A 405 16.38 1.49 15.26
C LEU A 405 16.51 2.90 15.87
N PHE A 406 15.49 3.76 15.70
CA PHE A 406 15.48 5.11 16.28
C PHE A 406 15.33 5.15 17.80
N ALA A 407 14.92 4.04 18.43
CA ALA A 407 14.85 3.92 19.89
C ALA A 407 16.20 3.55 20.51
N ASP A 408 17.17 3.06 19.72
CA ASP A 408 18.50 2.67 20.17
C ASP A 408 19.52 3.80 19.90
N GLU A 409 19.83 4.58 20.94
CA GLU A 409 20.81 5.67 20.88
C GLU A 409 22.20 5.20 20.45
N GLY A 410 22.63 4.02 20.92
CA GLY A 410 23.94 3.46 20.57
C GLY A 410 24.00 3.03 19.11
N TRP A 411 22.89 2.51 18.58
CA TRP A 411 22.75 2.24 17.16
C TRP A 411 22.83 3.52 16.32
N LEU A 412 22.12 4.58 16.72
CA LEU A 412 22.14 5.86 16.01
C LEU A 412 23.52 6.49 16.00
N GLU A 413 24.20 6.53 17.15
CA GLU A 413 25.57 7.08 17.24
C GLU A 413 26.55 6.29 16.36
N LYS A 414 26.46 4.96 16.37
CA LYS A 414 27.32 4.08 15.56
C LYS A 414 27.10 4.28 14.06
N HIS A 415 25.86 4.41 13.60
CA HIS A 415 25.56 4.33 12.16
C HIS A 415 25.20 5.67 11.50
N LEU A 416 24.61 6.62 12.23
CA LEU A 416 24.30 7.98 11.74
C LEU A 416 25.27 9.05 12.26
N GLY A 417 26.09 8.70 13.26
CA GLY A 417 27.10 9.59 13.85
C GLY A 417 26.63 10.33 15.10
N ALA A 418 27.59 10.75 15.92
CA ALA A 418 27.33 11.38 17.22
C ALA A 418 26.56 12.71 17.12
N GLU A 419 26.81 13.50 16.08
CA GLU A 419 26.10 14.76 15.85
C GLU A 419 24.61 14.53 15.58
N ALA A 420 24.29 13.63 14.64
CA ALA A 420 22.91 13.24 14.33
C ALA A 420 22.20 12.67 15.56
N ALA A 421 22.81 11.70 16.24
CA ALA A 421 22.24 11.08 17.43
C ALA A 421 21.96 12.12 18.53
N SER A 422 22.92 13.00 18.83
CA SER A 422 22.74 14.04 19.85
C SER A 422 21.72 15.11 19.47
N THR A 423 21.58 15.44 18.18
CA THR A 423 20.61 16.44 17.69
C THR A 423 19.20 15.89 17.71
N LEU A 424 18.99 14.67 17.20
CA LEU A 424 17.73 13.95 17.34
C LEU A 424 17.34 13.80 18.81
N ALA A 425 18.32 13.53 19.67
CA ALA A 425 18.06 13.32 21.09
C ALA A 425 17.57 14.58 21.83
N ARG A 426 17.97 15.76 21.36
CA ARG A 426 17.60 17.06 21.95
C ARG A 426 16.20 17.51 21.55
N ASP A 427 15.71 17.10 20.38
CA ASP A 427 14.36 17.42 19.92
C ASP A 427 13.37 16.34 20.37
N GLN A 428 12.70 16.60 21.51
CA GLN A 428 11.74 15.65 22.09
C GLN A 428 10.54 15.38 21.18
N ASN A 429 10.14 16.35 20.35
CA ASN A 429 9.05 16.16 19.41
C ASN A 429 9.50 15.16 18.34
N LEU A 430 10.51 15.52 17.55
CA LEU A 430 11.03 14.69 16.46
C LEU A 430 11.39 13.27 16.95
N TRP A 431 12.10 13.15 18.07
CA TRP A 431 12.45 11.84 18.60
C TRP A 431 11.21 11.03 19.01
N GLY A 432 10.23 11.68 19.63
CA GLY A 432 8.94 11.08 19.96
C GLY A 432 8.20 10.57 18.72
N ILE A 433 8.34 11.24 17.57
CA ILE A 433 7.79 10.81 16.29
C ILE A 433 8.50 9.57 15.78
N LEU A 434 9.84 9.62 15.68
CA LEU A 434 10.66 8.55 15.11
C LEU A 434 10.49 7.23 15.87
N ARG A 435 10.19 7.27 17.17
CA ARG A 435 9.89 6.07 17.99
C ARG A 435 8.47 5.53 17.83
N LYS A 436 7.60 6.24 17.11
CA LYS A 436 6.19 5.87 16.88
C LYS A 436 5.87 5.51 15.43
N ILE A 437 6.74 5.85 14.48
CA ILE A 437 6.52 5.51 13.06
C ILE A 437 6.34 4.00 12.90
N SER A 438 5.41 3.62 12.02
CA SER A 438 5.07 2.21 11.78
C SER A 438 5.80 1.61 10.57
N THR A 439 6.66 2.39 9.94
CA THR A 439 7.43 2.01 8.75
C THR A 439 8.32 0.82 9.04
N ALA A 440 8.27 -0.15 8.12
CA ALA A 440 9.12 -1.33 8.11
C ALA A 440 9.98 -1.33 6.84
N ALA A 441 11.17 -1.91 6.92
CA ALA A 441 12.02 -2.22 5.79
C ALA A 441 12.29 -3.72 5.75
N GLN A 442 12.15 -4.31 4.57
CA GLN A 442 12.44 -5.71 4.28
C GLN A 442 13.77 -5.81 3.55
N TYR A 443 14.55 -6.84 3.86
CA TYR A 443 15.82 -7.12 3.21
C TYR A 443 15.87 -8.57 2.75
N ALA A 444 16.33 -8.79 1.51
CA ALA A 444 16.64 -10.12 1.00
C ALA A 444 18.04 -10.10 0.39
N LEU A 445 18.97 -10.88 0.98
CA LEU A 445 20.28 -11.14 0.41
C LEU A 445 20.15 -12.35 -0.52
N LEU A 446 20.21 -12.10 -1.82
CA LEU A 446 19.94 -13.08 -2.87
C LEU A 446 21.23 -13.42 -3.63
N GLU A 447 21.38 -14.69 -3.99
CA GLU A 447 22.49 -15.19 -4.81
C GLU A 447 21.96 -15.79 -6.12
N VAL A 448 22.62 -15.45 -7.23
CA VAL A 448 22.26 -15.96 -8.55
C VAL A 448 22.81 -17.38 -8.72
N GLN A 449 21.94 -18.39 -8.86
CA GLN A 449 22.33 -19.80 -8.80
C GLN A 449 23.32 -20.22 -9.89
N GLN A 450 23.22 -19.63 -11.08
CA GLN A 450 24.16 -19.85 -12.21
C GLN A 450 25.01 -18.61 -12.52
N GLY A 451 25.16 -17.69 -11.56
CA GLY A 451 25.76 -16.38 -11.78
C GLY A 451 27.17 -16.22 -11.24
N GLU A 452 27.99 -17.27 -11.18
CA GLU A 452 29.41 -17.18 -10.74
C GLU A 452 29.61 -16.48 -9.37
N GLY A 453 28.71 -16.70 -8.41
CA GLY A 453 28.79 -16.11 -7.07
C GLY A 453 28.30 -14.67 -6.97
N ARG A 454 27.65 -14.12 -8.01
CA ARG A 454 27.00 -12.80 -7.97
C ARG A 454 25.86 -12.79 -6.95
N ARG A 455 25.84 -11.73 -6.14
CA ARG A 455 24.86 -11.50 -5.08
C ARG A 455 24.24 -10.12 -5.22
N VAL A 456 23.05 -9.94 -4.68
CA VAL A 456 22.36 -8.65 -4.59
C VAL A 456 21.62 -8.58 -3.26
N LEU A 457 21.68 -7.42 -2.60
CA LEU A 457 20.87 -7.14 -1.42
C LEU A 457 19.70 -6.26 -1.86
N VAL A 458 18.49 -6.74 -1.68
CA VAL A 458 17.27 -6.01 -2.05
C VAL A 458 16.63 -5.46 -0.78
N ALA A 459 16.50 -4.14 -0.69
CA ALA A 459 15.69 -3.46 0.31
C ALA A 459 14.33 -3.09 -0.29
N ASN A 460 13.24 -3.43 0.41
CA ASN A 460 11.87 -3.04 0.07
C ASN A 460 11.25 -2.26 1.23
N THR A 461 10.62 -1.12 0.98
CA THR A 461 9.95 -0.33 2.02
C THR A 461 8.73 0.43 1.51
N HIS A 462 7.94 0.92 2.45
CA HIS A 462 6.89 1.90 2.23
C HIS A 462 7.03 2.98 3.32
N LEU A 463 7.58 4.13 2.95
CA LEU A 463 7.89 5.23 3.87
C LEU A 463 6.63 5.94 4.39
N TYR A 464 6.81 6.84 5.34
CA TYR A 464 5.69 7.53 5.97
C TYR A 464 5.04 8.54 5.00
N PHE A 465 3.73 8.38 4.78
CA PHE A 465 2.96 9.06 3.73
C PHE A 465 2.70 10.56 3.98
N HIS A 466 2.78 11.03 5.23
CA HIS A 466 2.30 12.38 5.56
C HIS A 466 3.10 13.46 4.81
N PRO A 467 2.47 14.43 4.11
CA PRO A 467 3.18 15.40 3.28
C PRO A 467 4.24 16.20 4.05
N GLY A 468 3.91 16.68 5.25
CA GLY A 468 4.82 17.41 6.14
C GLY A 468 5.96 16.60 6.79
N ALA A 469 6.10 15.31 6.47
CA ALA A 469 7.08 14.41 7.10
C ALA A 469 8.30 14.12 6.21
N SER A 470 8.66 15.05 5.32
CA SER A 470 9.82 14.94 4.42
C SER A 470 11.13 14.61 5.15
N HIS A 471 11.44 15.36 6.21
CA HIS A 471 12.59 15.11 7.10
C HIS A 471 12.57 13.70 7.74
N ILE A 472 11.39 13.18 8.12
CA ILE A 472 11.25 11.81 8.65
C ILE A 472 11.57 10.78 7.57
N ARG A 473 11.19 11.03 6.31
CA ARG A 473 11.55 10.16 5.18
C ARG A 473 13.04 10.18 4.90
N SER A 474 13.67 11.35 4.92
CA SER A 474 15.13 11.50 4.76
C SER A 474 15.90 10.73 5.85
N LEU A 475 15.47 10.82 7.11
CA LEU A 475 16.00 10.02 8.22
C LEU A 475 15.73 8.52 8.05
N SER A 476 14.54 8.16 7.58
CA SER A 476 14.16 6.76 7.36
C SER A 476 15.02 6.10 6.29
N VAL A 477 15.28 6.79 5.18
CA VAL A 477 16.21 6.32 4.14
C VAL A 477 17.62 6.15 4.71
N ALA A 478 18.12 7.12 5.48
CA ALA A 478 19.43 7.01 6.11
C ALA A 478 19.52 5.76 7.01
N ALA A 479 18.50 5.49 7.82
CA ALA A 479 18.44 4.31 8.67
C ALA A 479 18.37 3.00 7.86
N ILE A 480 17.64 2.98 6.75
CA ILE A 480 17.56 1.81 5.84
C ILE A 480 18.92 1.50 5.23
N LEU A 481 19.63 2.51 4.73
CA LEU A 481 20.95 2.34 4.13
C LEU A 481 21.99 1.92 5.18
N ALA A 482 21.95 2.53 6.36
CA ALA A 482 22.79 2.13 7.50
C ALA A 482 22.58 0.66 7.89
N HIS A 483 21.32 0.21 7.97
CA HIS A 483 21.00 -1.17 8.30
C HIS A 483 21.42 -2.15 7.20
N ALA A 484 21.26 -1.78 5.94
CA ALA A 484 21.76 -2.56 4.81
C ALA A 484 23.29 -2.76 4.89
N ALA A 485 24.04 -1.71 5.23
CA ALA A 485 25.49 -1.80 5.40
C ALA A 485 25.88 -2.71 6.58
N ASP A 486 25.18 -2.63 7.71
CA ASP A 486 25.38 -3.54 8.85
C ASP A 486 25.07 -5.00 8.48
N LEU A 487 23.98 -5.24 7.73
CA LEU A 487 23.61 -6.57 7.25
C LEU A 487 24.69 -7.15 6.33
N LEU A 488 25.20 -6.39 5.37
CA LEU A 488 26.32 -6.83 4.53
C LEU A 488 27.55 -7.18 5.38
N SER A 489 27.91 -6.32 6.34
CA SER A 489 29.05 -6.56 7.23
C SER A 489 28.88 -7.82 8.07
N ARG A 490 27.68 -8.12 8.57
CA ARG A 490 27.38 -9.37 9.32
C ARG A 490 27.59 -10.62 8.48
N HIS A 491 27.47 -10.51 7.17
CA HIS A 491 27.72 -11.59 6.21
C HIS A 491 29.14 -11.55 5.61
N GLY A 492 30.03 -10.67 6.09
CA GLY A 492 31.39 -10.52 5.57
C GLY A 492 31.44 -9.99 4.14
N LEU A 493 30.42 -9.23 3.73
CA LEU A 493 30.28 -8.64 2.40
C LEU A 493 30.42 -7.12 2.47
N THR A 494 30.80 -6.54 1.35
CA THR A 494 30.79 -5.09 1.12
C THR A 494 29.90 -4.75 -0.08
N GLU A 495 29.67 -3.46 -0.34
CA GLU A 495 28.97 -3.00 -1.55
C GLU A 495 29.68 -3.47 -2.84
N GLU A 496 31.00 -3.67 -2.80
CA GLU A 496 31.79 -4.19 -3.92
C GLU A 496 31.44 -5.65 -4.25
N ASP A 497 31.15 -6.45 -3.23
CA ASP A 497 30.82 -7.87 -3.36
C ASP A 497 29.33 -8.09 -3.68
N CYS A 498 28.47 -7.16 -3.23
CA CYS A 498 27.03 -7.29 -3.25
C CYS A 498 26.36 -5.92 -3.44
N PRO A 499 25.99 -5.55 -4.68
CA PRO A 499 25.22 -4.32 -4.92
C PRO A 499 23.91 -4.30 -4.13
N VAL A 500 23.51 -3.11 -3.69
CA VAL A 500 22.28 -2.87 -2.93
C VAL A 500 21.24 -2.23 -3.83
N LEU A 501 20.07 -2.86 -3.95
CA LEU A 501 18.89 -2.30 -4.59
C LEU A 501 17.96 -1.72 -3.54
N VAL A 502 17.48 -0.49 -3.74
CA VAL A 502 16.46 0.12 -2.87
C VAL A 502 15.19 0.31 -3.68
N CYS A 503 14.16 -0.45 -3.31
CA CYS A 503 12.87 -0.48 -3.98
C CYS A 503 11.76 -0.02 -3.04
N GLY A 504 10.75 0.64 -3.59
CA GLY A 504 9.46 0.78 -2.92
C GLY A 504 8.83 2.14 -3.09
N ASP A 505 7.72 2.32 -2.38
CA ASP A 505 7.02 3.59 -2.26
C ASP A 505 7.73 4.44 -1.22
N LEU A 506 8.52 5.40 -1.70
CA LEU A 506 9.27 6.30 -0.85
C LEU A 506 8.44 7.50 -0.40
N ASN A 507 7.22 7.70 -0.88
CA ASN A 507 6.38 8.87 -0.57
C ASN A 507 7.13 10.21 -0.70
N SER A 508 8.11 10.27 -1.61
CA SER A 508 9.06 11.36 -1.75
C SER A 508 9.22 11.70 -3.22
N GLU A 509 8.99 12.96 -3.56
CA GLU A 509 9.22 13.46 -4.93
C GLU A 509 10.71 13.51 -5.27
N PRO A 510 11.07 13.50 -6.57
CA PRO A 510 12.45 13.46 -7.00
C PRO A 510 13.36 14.60 -6.55
N ASP A 511 12.83 15.70 -6.02
CA ASP A 511 13.59 16.86 -5.54
C ASP A 511 13.63 16.98 -4.00
N THR A 512 13.22 15.91 -3.29
CA THR A 512 13.24 15.83 -1.82
C THR A 512 14.57 15.30 -1.28
N GLY A 513 14.84 15.54 0.01
CA GLY A 513 16.08 15.13 0.67
C GLY A 513 16.27 13.61 0.71
N ALA A 514 15.18 12.84 0.79
CA ALA A 514 15.25 11.37 0.75
C ALA A 514 15.83 10.86 -0.57
N ILE A 515 15.43 11.48 -1.69
CA ILE A 515 15.93 11.16 -3.03
C ILE A 515 17.33 11.75 -3.22
N GLU A 516 17.60 12.96 -2.71
CA GLU A 516 18.94 13.55 -2.73
C GLU A 516 19.95 12.64 -2.01
N LEU A 517 19.58 12.07 -0.86
CA LEU A 517 20.43 11.16 -0.09
C LEU A 517 20.80 9.91 -0.90
N LEU A 518 19.84 9.33 -1.63
CA LEU A 518 20.08 8.18 -2.51
C LEU A 518 20.94 8.58 -3.71
N ALA A 519 20.66 9.72 -4.33
CA ALA A 519 21.28 10.15 -5.58
C ALA A 519 22.65 10.83 -5.42
N ARG A 520 22.96 11.38 -4.24
CA ARG A 520 24.22 12.11 -3.94
C ARG A 520 25.01 11.54 -2.77
N SER A 521 24.45 10.57 -2.05
CA SER A 521 24.99 10.06 -0.79
C SER A 521 24.99 11.07 0.37
N SER A 522 24.38 12.24 0.22
CA SER A 522 24.33 13.24 1.30
C SER A 522 23.20 14.27 1.15
N VAL A 523 22.70 14.76 2.28
CA VAL A 523 21.77 15.91 2.38
C VAL A 523 22.37 16.89 3.38
N SER A 524 22.43 18.18 3.05
CA SER A 524 23.06 19.16 3.95
C SER A 524 22.12 19.67 5.04
N ALA A 525 22.71 20.22 6.10
CA ALA A 525 21.98 20.87 7.20
C ALA A 525 21.12 22.08 6.74
N GLU A 526 21.42 22.68 5.59
CA GLU A 526 20.68 23.82 5.04
C GLU A 526 19.44 23.42 4.22
N HIS A 527 19.22 22.12 3.99
CA HIS A 527 18.08 21.63 3.21
C HIS A 527 16.73 22.09 3.82
N TYR A 528 15.78 22.49 2.98
CA TYR A 528 14.53 23.12 3.43
C TYR A 528 13.69 22.23 4.36
N GLU A 529 13.78 20.91 4.20
CA GLU A 529 13.03 19.93 4.99
C GLU A 529 13.32 19.99 6.49
N TRP A 530 14.52 20.45 6.89
CA TRP A 530 14.84 20.65 8.31
C TRP A 530 14.01 21.78 8.92
N ARG A 531 13.60 22.77 8.12
CA ARG A 531 12.67 23.84 8.56
C ARG A 531 11.25 23.32 8.70
N ASP A 532 10.87 22.37 7.85
CA ASP A 532 9.55 21.73 7.96
C ASP A 532 9.43 20.86 9.22
N CYS A 533 10.56 20.40 9.77
CA CYS A 533 10.59 19.63 11.02
C CYS A 533 9.95 20.37 12.21
N SER A 534 10.20 21.67 12.38
CA SER A 534 9.61 22.44 13.50
C SER A 534 8.09 22.62 13.35
N ARG A 535 7.58 22.52 12.12
CA ARG A 535 6.15 22.68 11.79
C ARG A 535 5.36 21.38 11.96
N PHE A 536 6.03 20.23 11.94
CA PHE A 536 5.40 18.92 12.02
C PHE A 536 5.29 18.44 13.47
N SER A 537 4.09 18.07 13.91
CA SER A 537 3.85 17.47 15.24
C SER A 537 2.71 16.47 15.18
N TRP A 538 2.77 15.41 16.00
CA TRP A 538 1.64 14.50 16.17
C TRP A 538 0.61 15.15 17.08
N LYS A 539 -0.57 15.50 16.56
CA LYS A 539 -1.72 15.76 17.44
C LYS A 539 -2.19 14.43 18.06
N ALA A 540 -2.71 14.48 19.29
CA ALA A 540 -3.33 13.32 19.91
C ALA A 540 -4.50 12.84 19.03
N ARG A 541 -4.50 11.55 18.65
CA ARG A 541 -5.52 10.91 17.82
C ARG A 541 -6.94 11.20 18.33
N ASP A 542 -7.83 11.60 17.43
CA ASP A 542 -9.23 11.19 17.54
C ASP A 542 -9.35 9.78 16.92
N GLU A 543 -9.80 8.82 17.72
CA GLU A 543 -9.83 7.39 17.36
C GLU A 543 -10.90 7.03 16.32
N GLU A 544 -11.76 7.98 15.92
CA GLU A 544 -12.91 7.73 15.03
C GLU A 544 -12.67 8.03 13.54
N SER A 545 -11.76 8.92 13.15
CA SER A 545 -11.64 9.38 11.75
C SER A 545 -10.60 8.65 10.90
N GLY A 546 -9.60 8.00 11.51
CA GLY A 546 -8.51 7.30 10.79
C GLY A 546 -7.60 8.20 9.94
N PHE A 547 -7.91 9.48 9.85
CA PHE A 547 -7.15 10.53 9.17
C PHE A 547 -6.95 11.70 10.14
N GLU A 548 -5.73 12.24 10.21
CA GLU A 548 -5.48 13.52 10.87
C GLU A 548 -6.34 14.57 10.17
N GLN A 549 -7.35 15.10 10.85
CA GLN A 549 -8.09 16.26 10.36
C GLN A 549 -7.12 17.45 10.42
N ASP A 550 -6.58 17.81 9.25
CA ASP A 550 -5.70 18.97 9.03
C ASP A 550 -6.48 20.30 9.16
N GLU A 551 -7.81 20.25 9.37
CA GLU A 551 -8.70 21.42 9.29
C GLU A 551 -8.63 22.39 10.49
N ASP A 552 -8.00 22.04 11.62
CA ASP A 552 -8.03 22.89 12.83
C ASP A 552 -6.67 23.45 13.26
N LEU A 553 -5.86 23.93 12.32
CA LEU A 553 -4.84 24.94 12.61
C LEU A 553 -5.12 26.17 11.77
N ARG A 554 -6.09 26.97 12.24
CA ARG A 554 -6.17 28.38 11.86
C ARG A 554 -4.76 28.96 12.01
N TYR A 555 -4.29 29.59 10.93
CA TYR A 555 -3.08 30.38 10.88
C TYR A 555 -2.90 31.16 12.19
N ALA A 556 -2.06 30.66 13.10
CA ALA A 556 -1.61 31.42 14.25
C ALA A 556 -0.47 32.35 13.78
N LEU A 557 -0.76 33.17 12.76
CA LEU A 557 0.07 34.33 12.42
C LEU A 557 -0.21 35.51 13.36
N ASP A 558 -1.17 35.37 14.28
CA ASP A 558 -1.49 36.37 15.29
C ASP A 558 -0.35 36.49 16.32
N GLY A 559 0.65 37.30 15.97
CA GLY A 559 1.39 38.11 16.93
C GLY A 559 2.68 37.56 17.55
N ALA A 560 3.07 36.30 17.28
CA ALA A 560 4.27 35.72 17.92
C ALA A 560 5.49 35.51 16.99
N ALA A 561 5.33 35.56 15.68
CA ALA A 561 6.43 35.29 14.71
C ALA A 561 6.96 36.56 14.02
N VAL A 562 6.62 37.75 14.51
CA VAL A 562 7.17 39.02 14.02
C VAL A 562 8.32 39.42 14.93
N GLY A 563 9.51 38.84 14.70
CA GLY A 563 10.75 39.29 15.32
C GLY A 563 11.81 38.21 15.55
N GLY A 564 12.79 38.14 14.65
CA GLY A 564 14.21 38.14 15.01
C GLY A 564 14.81 37.08 15.95
N SER A 565 14.14 35.99 16.30
CA SER A 565 14.81 34.82 16.88
C SER A 565 14.93 33.74 15.81
N GLU A 566 16.15 33.32 15.47
CA GLU A 566 16.41 32.08 14.74
C GLU A 566 15.64 30.94 15.43
N GLU A 567 14.52 30.49 14.87
CA GLU A 567 13.87 29.27 15.33
C GLU A 567 14.90 28.14 15.21
N ARG A 568 15.33 27.61 16.36
CA ARG A 568 16.37 26.59 16.43
C ARG A 568 15.72 25.24 16.17
N TYR A 569 15.59 24.86 14.90
CA TYR A 569 15.15 23.53 14.46
C TYR A 569 16.33 22.54 14.38
N PRO A 570 16.09 21.22 14.49
CA PRO A 570 17.14 20.23 14.33
C PRO A 570 17.63 20.24 12.87
N CYS A 571 18.93 20.43 12.68
CA CYS A 571 19.57 20.36 11.37
C CYS A 571 20.99 19.78 11.52
N PHE A 572 21.39 18.94 10.57
CA PHE A 572 22.71 18.32 10.49
C PHE A 572 22.87 17.68 9.10
N ASP A 573 24.12 17.40 8.72
CA ASP A 573 24.39 16.68 7.48
C ASP A 573 24.01 15.20 7.62
N LEU A 574 23.21 14.69 6.69
CA LEU A 574 22.95 13.26 6.54
C LEU A 574 23.87 12.66 5.48
N ARG A 575 24.37 11.46 5.72
CA ARG A 575 25.26 10.74 4.80
C ARG A 575 24.84 9.28 4.63
N SER A 576 24.94 8.80 3.40
CA SER A 576 24.78 7.39 3.07
C SER A 576 26.10 6.63 3.32
N PRO A 577 26.05 5.39 3.83
CA PRO A 577 27.21 4.51 3.87
C PRO A 577 27.62 3.99 2.48
N PHE A 578 26.78 4.18 1.46
CA PHE A 578 27.01 3.75 0.08
C PHE A 578 27.30 4.92 -0.85
N GLY A 579 27.91 4.62 -1.99
CA GLY A 579 28.04 5.57 -3.09
C GLY A 579 26.69 5.99 -3.68
N PRO A 580 26.69 6.98 -4.59
CA PRO A 580 25.47 7.44 -5.23
C PRO A 580 24.73 6.33 -5.98
N LEU A 581 23.41 6.28 -5.82
CA LEU A 581 22.53 5.35 -6.51
C LEU A 581 21.77 6.05 -7.64
N ALA A 582 21.57 5.35 -8.76
CA ALA A 582 20.77 5.80 -9.87
C ALA A 582 19.34 5.24 -9.76
N SER A 583 18.33 6.06 -10.04
CA SER A 583 16.97 5.55 -10.24
C SER A 583 16.82 4.94 -11.63
N SER A 584 16.11 3.82 -11.74
CA SER A 584 15.83 3.13 -13.01
C SER A 584 15.15 4.00 -14.08
N ASP A 585 14.40 5.02 -13.68
CA ASP A 585 13.73 5.96 -14.58
C ASP A 585 14.56 7.25 -14.82
N GLY A 586 15.75 7.35 -14.22
CA GLY A 586 16.58 8.56 -14.24
C GLY A 586 15.93 9.78 -13.60
N LEU A 587 14.99 9.58 -12.66
CA LEU A 587 14.18 10.64 -12.05
C LEU A 587 13.38 11.47 -13.07
N ARG A 588 13.01 10.87 -14.21
CA ARG A 588 12.27 11.53 -15.29
C ARG A 588 10.76 11.30 -15.23
N SER A 589 10.31 10.33 -14.43
CA SER A 589 8.88 10.04 -14.34
C SER A 589 8.13 11.27 -13.86
N ALA A 590 7.10 11.63 -14.61
CA ALA A 590 6.19 12.67 -14.17
C ALA A 590 5.45 12.21 -12.91
N PHE A 591 4.97 10.97 -12.94
CA PHE A 591 4.23 10.35 -11.85
C PHE A 591 4.42 8.84 -11.79
N THR A 592 4.20 8.31 -10.61
CA THR A 592 3.97 6.88 -10.33
C THR A 592 2.70 6.70 -9.51
N ASN A 593 2.27 7.73 -8.75
CA ASN A 593 0.94 7.87 -8.16
C ASN A 593 0.14 8.96 -8.89
N TYR A 594 -1.11 8.68 -9.26
CA TYR A 594 -1.96 9.61 -10.01
C TYR A 594 -3.41 9.62 -9.53
N VAL A 595 -3.70 10.42 -8.51
CA VAL A 595 -5.04 10.54 -7.91
C VAL A 595 -5.57 11.97 -8.04
N LYS A 596 -6.88 12.13 -7.82
CA LYS A 596 -7.46 13.46 -7.78
C LYS A 596 -6.90 14.23 -6.58
N GLY A 597 -6.30 15.39 -6.85
CA GLY A 597 -5.70 16.25 -5.83
C GLY A 597 -4.23 15.98 -5.52
N TYR A 598 -3.64 14.88 -6.01
CA TYR A 598 -2.19 14.66 -5.90
C TYR A 598 -1.66 13.81 -7.06
N ILE A 599 -0.60 14.30 -7.70
CA ILE A 599 0.10 13.60 -8.78
C ILE A 599 1.60 13.72 -8.50
N GLY A 600 2.32 12.59 -8.48
CA GLY A 600 3.74 12.62 -8.15
C GLY A 600 4.46 11.30 -8.43
N ALA A 601 5.77 11.40 -8.62
CA ALA A 601 6.65 10.23 -8.66
C ALA A 601 7.09 9.90 -7.23
N LEU A 602 6.60 8.77 -6.71
CA LEU A 602 6.78 8.33 -5.33
C LEU A 602 7.49 6.97 -5.23
N ASP A 603 7.42 6.19 -6.30
CA ASP A 603 7.94 4.82 -6.36
C ASP A 603 9.27 4.81 -7.10
N TYR A 604 10.21 3.97 -6.63
CA TYR A 604 11.55 3.91 -7.21
C TYR A 604 12.12 2.50 -7.19
N ILE A 605 13.06 2.28 -8.12
CA ILE A 605 14.06 1.22 -8.08
C ILE A 605 15.42 1.88 -8.22
N PHE A 606 16.15 2.01 -7.11
CA PHE A 606 17.51 2.53 -7.07
C PHE A 606 18.54 1.40 -7.15
N TYR A 607 19.59 1.62 -7.94
CA TYR A 607 20.70 0.68 -8.14
C TYR A 607 22.05 1.41 -8.20
N PRO A 608 23.17 0.74 -7.88
CA PRO A 608 24.50 1.34 -7.94
C PRO A 608 25.02 1.35 -9.40
N PRO A 609 25.12 2.53 -10.06
CA PRO A 609 25.35 2.65 -11.51
C PRO A 609 26.74 2.17 -11.98
N GLY A 610 27.70 2.03 -11.07
CA GLY A 610 29.03 1.46 -11.35
C GLY A 610 29.13 -0.07 -11.18
N LYS A 611 28.07 -0.71 -10.65
CA LYS A 611 28.03 -2.16 -10.39
C LYS A 611 26.90 -2.85 -11.14
N MET A 612 25.82 -2.12 -11.40
CA MET A 612 24.70 -2.59 -12.20
C MET A 612 24.36 -1.54 -13.26
N GLY A 613 23.93 -2.01 -14.43
CA GLY A 613 23.49 -1.18 -15.55
C GLY A 613 22.04 -1.46 -15.90
N LEU A 614 21.30 -0.42 -16.27
CA LEU A 614 19.93 -0.54 -16.78
C LEU A 614 19.94 -1.00 -18.25
N GLU A 615 19.36 -2.17 -18.52
CA GLU A 615 19.19 -2.69 -19.89
C GLU A 615 17.88 -2.22 -20.50
N ARG A 616 16.78 -2.33 -19.75
CA ARG A 616 15.41 -2.01 -20.20
C ARG A 616 14.59 -1.49 -19.04
N LEU A 617 13.65 -0.60 -19.35
CA LEU A 617 12.64 -0.08 -18.42
C LEU A 617 11.27 -0.24 -19.05
N ALA A 618 10.31 -0.78 -18.31
CA ALA A 618 8.92 -0.86 -18.78
C ALA A 618 8.36 0.56 -18.96
N PRO A 619 7.67 0.84 -20.08
CA PRO A 619 7.16 2.19 -20.33
C PRO A 619 6.19 2.60 -19.21
N LEU A 620 6.32 3.82 -18.72
CA LEU A 620 5.40 4.42 -17.75
C LEU A 620 4.32 5.23 -18.49
N PRO A 621 3.09 5.30 -17.96
CA PRO A 621 1.98 5.95 -18.64
C PRO A 621 2.20 7.46 -18.70
N ALA A 622 1.79 8.07 -19.79
CA ALA A 622 1.50 9.50 -19.86
C ALA A 622 0.03 9.76 -19.45
N GLU A 623 -0.32 11.01 -19.18
CA GLU A 623 -1.70 11.37 -18.77
C GLU A 623 -2.78 10.89 -19.76
N ARG A 624 -2.48 10.93 -21.07
CA ARG A 624 -3.38 10.42 -22.11
C ARG A 624 -3.67 8.93 -21.99
N ASP A 625 -2.73 8.14 -21.46
CA ASP A 625 -2.89 6.68 -21.32
C ASP A 625 -3.83 6.33 -20.16
N LEU A 626 -4.11 7.29 -19.27
CA LEU A 626 -5.07 7.16 -18.17
C LEU A 626 -6.49 7.55 -18.58
N CYS A 627 -6.66 8.25 -19.71
CA CYS A 627 -7.94 8.78 -20.15
C CYS A 627 -8.80 7.69 -20.82
N SER A 628 -10.12 7.82 -20.71
CA SER A 628 -11.05 7.04 -21.54
C SER A 628 -10.97 7.49 -23.01
N GLU A 629 -11.50 6.69 -23.93
CA GLU A 629 -11.53 7.06 -25.37
C GLU A 629 -12.28 8.40 -25.60
N ASP A 630 -13.31 8.69 -24.81
CA ASP A 630 -14.05 9.98 -24.85
C ASP A 630 -13.31 11.14 -24.17
N GLY A 631 -12.23 10.85 -23.43
CA GLY A 631 -11.42 11.84 -22.72
C GLY A 631 -10.30 12.45 -23.57
N LEU A 632 -10.21 12.06 -24.85
CA LEU A 632 -9.25 12.59 -25.82
C LEU A 632 -9.98 13.26 -26.99
N ASP A 633 -9.45 14.39 -27.48
CA ASP A 633 -9.92 14.97 -28.74
C ASP A 633 -9.40 14.21 -29.96
N SER A 634 -9.80 14.63 -31.16
CA SER A 634 -9.35 14.02 -32.43
C SER A 634 -7.84 14.12 -32.68
N GLU A 635 -7.13 15.00 -31.97
CA GLU A 635 -5.68 15.18 -32.05
C GLU A 635 -4.93 14.40 -30.95
N GLY A 636 -5.66 13.75 -30.03
CA GLY A 636 -5.11 12.98 -28.93
C GLY A 636 -4.75 13.83 -27.70
N ASN A 637 -5.24 15.08 -27.62
CA ASN A 637 -5.08 15.91 -26.44
C ASN A 637 -6.09 15.52 -25.35
N VAL A 638 -5.67 15.64 -24.09
CA VAL A 638 -6.53 15.34 -22.94
C VAL A 638 -7.60 16.43 -22.80
N VAL A 639 -8.87 16.06 -22.99
CA VAL A 639 -10.04 16.93 -22.78
C VAL A 639 -10.82 16.57 -21.51
N ALA A 640 -10.70 15.32 -21.04
CA ALA A 640 -11.19 14.91 -19.74
C ALA A 640 -10.14 14.04 -19.04
N GLN A 641 -9.72 14.49 -17.86
CA GLN A 641 -8.65 13.86 -17.10
C GLN A 641 -9.06 12.48 -16.57
N GLY A 642 -8.23 11.46 -16.83
CA GLY A 642 -8.31 10.16 -16.16
C GLY A 642 -7.51 10.13 -14.86
N TYR A 643 -7.94 9.30 -13.90
CA TYR A 643 -7.28 9.09 -12.60
C TYR A 643 -7.12 7.60 -12.28
N LEU A 644 -6.28 7.30 -11.30
CA LEU A 644 -6.07 5.96 -10.76
C LEU A 644 -6.70 5.81 -9.35
N PRO A 645 -7.12 4.60 -8.94
CA PRO A 645 -7.33 3.43 -9.78
C PRO A 645 -8.46 3.67 -10.79
N SER A 646 -8.55 2.82 -11.81
CA SER A 646 -9.58 2.89 -12.84
C SER A 646 -10.10 1.49 -13.19
N GLN A 647 -11.00 1.40 -14.18
CA GLN A 647 -11.45 0.10 -14.69
C GLN A 647 -10.28 -0.75 -15.24
N SER A 648 -9.25 -0.11 -15.81
CA SER A 648 -8.11 -0.81 -16.39
C SER A 648 -6.90 -0.85 -15.49
N PHE A 649 -6.84 -0.07 -14.41
CA PHE A 649 -5.70 0.01 -13.50
C PHE A 649 -6.13 -0.27 -12.04
N PRO A 650 -5.57 -1.30 -11.38
CA PRO A 650 -6.06 -1.78 -10.08
C PRO A 650 -5.50 -1.06 -8.85
N SER A 651 -4.58 -0.12 -9.04
CA SER A 651 -3.93 0.64 -7.99
C SER A 651 -3.93 2.12 -8.37
N ASP A 652 -3.86 3.00 -7.37
CA ASP A 652 -3.54 4.41 -7.52
C ASP A 652 -2.08 4.65 -7.92
N HIS A 653 -1.26 3.62 -7.80
CA HIS A 653 0.13 3.59 -8.26
C HIS A 653 0.32 2.78 -9.55
N VAL A 654 1.42 3.07 -10.24
CA VAL A 654 1.89 2.35 -11.43
C VAL A 654 3.14 1.56 -11.06
N SER A 655 3.18 0.29 -11.43
CA SER A 655 4.36 -0.56 -11.23
C SER A 655 5.59 -0.01 -11.97
N ILE A 656 6.77 -0.07 -11.37
CA ILE A 656 8.06 0.16 -12.04
C ILE A 656 8.70 -1.18 -12.28
N VAL A 657 9.17 -1.43 -13.51
CA VAL A 657 9.83 -2.70 -13.87
C VAL A 657 11.08 -2.41 -14.68
N ALA A 658 12.22 -2.90 -14.21
CA ALA A 658 13.52 -2.66 -14.81
C ALA A 658 14.32 -3.96 -14.98
N ASP A 659 15.01 -4.10 -16.11
CA ASP A 659 16.02 -5.13 -16.33
C ASP A 659 17.39 -4.54 -15.99
N LEU A 660 18.08 -5.16 -15.04
CA LEU A 660 19.38 -4.70 -14.51
C LEU A 660 20.45 -5.77 -14.71
N SER A 661 21.57 -5.42 -15.34
CA SER A 661 22.72 -6.30 -15.55
C SER A 661 23.84 -6.02 -14.56
N PHE A 662 24.57 -7.05 -14.13
CA PHE A 662 25.82 -6.84 -13.37
C PHE A 662 26.94 -6.36 -14.30
N LEU A 663 27.62 -5.29 -13.93
CA LEU A 663 28.74 -4.74 -14.69
C LEU A 663 30.06 -5.44 -14.33
N PRO A 664 31.00 -5.59 -15.30
CA PRO A 664 32.36 -6.00 -15.00
C PRO A 664 33.08 -4.88 -14.22
N GLY A 665 33.85 -5.23 -13.19
CA GLY A 665 34.47 -4.29 -12.23
C GLY A 665 35.52 -3.32 -12.79
N THR A 666 35.62 -3.14 -14.12
CA THR A 666 36.51 -2.18 -14.77
C THR A 666 35.71 -1.00 -15.31
N ALA A 667 36.02 0.18 -14.79
CA ALA A 667 35.46 1.52 -15.07
C ALA A 667 34.74 1.66 -16.43
N VAL A 668 33.43 1.40 -16.42
CA VAL A 668 32.49 2.13 -17.26
C VAL A 668 32.27 3.45 -16.52
N GLU A 669 32.42 4.61 -17.18
CA GLU A 669 31.99 5.87 -16.57
C GLU A 669 30.55 5.68 -16.09
N PRO A 670 30.27 5.86 -14.78
CA PRO A 670 28.91 5.66 -14.30
C PRO A 670 27.99 6.61 -15.09
N PRO A 671 26.81 6.15 -15.54
CA PRO A 671 25.83 7.03 -16.16
C PRO A 671 25.67 8.29 -15.31
N SER A 672 25.60 9.46 -15.96
CA SER A 672 25.47 10.74 -15.28
C SER A 672 24.34 10.67 -14.26
N LEU A 673 24.70 10.76 -12.98
CA LEU A 673 23.73 10.82 -11.90
C LEU A 673 22.79 11.99 -12.18
N THR A 674 21.50 11.70 -12.30
CA THR A 674 20.48 12.69 -12.59
C THR A 674 20.10 13.41 -11.29
N TRP A 675 21.03 14.15 -10.70
CA TRP A 675 20.73 15.10 -9.64
C TRP A 675 21.36 16.48 -9.91
N PRO A 676 20.58 17.58 -9.86
CA PRO A 676 19.13 17.60 -9.63
C PRO A 676 18.37 16.85 -10.74
N PRO A 677 17.09 16.50 -10.52
CA PRO A 677 16.27 15.87 -11.55
C PRO A 677 16.37 16.64 -12.88
N PRO A 678 16.29 15.95 -14.04
CA PRO A 678 16.46 16.60 -15.33
C PRO A 678 15.46 17.76 -15.53
N GLY A 679 15.95 18.91 -15.99
CA GLY A 679 15.12 20.12 -16.14
C GLY A 679 14.05 20.04 -17.23
N ASP A 680 14.09 19.02 -18.08
CA ASP A 680 13.08 18.68 -19.09
C ASP A 680 11.99 17.74 -18.55
N ARG A 681 12.03 17.37 -17.26
CA ARG A 681 10.98 16.59 -16.61
C ARG A 681 9.65 17.37 -16.64
N PRO A 682 8.53 16.70 -16.98
CA PRO A 682 7.22 17.33 -16.89
C PRO A 682 6.92 17.80 -15.47
N VAL A 683 6.54 19.07 -15.32
CA VAL A 683 6.13 19.65 -14.04
C VAL A 683 4.68 19.26 -13.77
N MET A 684 4.45 18.60 -12.64
CA MET A 684 3.12 18.23 -12.16
C MET A 684 2.69 19.19 -11.04
N PRO A 685 1.39 19.53 -10.96
CA PRO A 685 0.89 20.42 -9.93
C PRO A 685 0.92 19.75 -8.55
N LEU A 686 1.40 20.49 -7.56
CA LEU A 686 1.43 20.10 -6.16
C LEU A 686 0.27 20.75 -5.41
N PRO A 687 -0.29 20.12 -4.37
CA PRO A 687 -1.30 20.78 -3.55
C PRO A 687 -0.78 22.10 -2.96
N ALA A 688 -1.53 23.19 -3.09
CA ALA A 688 -1.24 24.46 -2.42
C ALA A 688 -1.55 24.36 -0.91
N SER A 689 -0.80 23.52 -0.22
CA SER A 689 -0.91 23.23 1.20
C SER A 689 0.28 23.78 1.95
N ARG A 690 0.12 23.97 3.27
CA ARG A 690 1.20 24.46 4.14
C ARG A 690 2.49 23.64 4.06
N TRP A 691 2.37 22.35 3.74
CA TRP A 691 3.49 21.41 3.63
C TRP A 691 4.37 21.65 2.41
N ASN A 692 3.87 22.42 1.44
CA ASN A 692 4.61 22.79 0.24
C ASN A 692 5.18 24.21 0.29
N GLU A 693 4.94 24.96 1.39
CA GLU A 693 5.44 26.34 1.55
C GLU A 693 6.97 26.39 1.60
N GLY A 694 7.60 25.46 2.32
CA GLY A 694 9.07 25.37 2.42
C GLY A 694 9.72 25.11 1.07
N LYS A 695 9.16 24.19 0.30
CA LYS A 695 9.56 23.86 -1.07
C LYS A 695 9.43 25.07 -2.01
N ALA A 696 8.30 25.78 -1.99
CA ALA A 696 8.09 26.98 -2.79
C ALA A 696 9.08 28.09 -2.42
N ALA A 697 9.29 28.31 -1.12
CA ALA A 697 10.24 29.31 -0.64
C ALA A 697 11.68 28.96 -1.03
N ASP A 698 12.07 27.69 -1.01
CA ASP A 698 13.40 27.27 -1.49
C ASP A 698 13.61 27.55 -2.98
N ALA A 699 12.63 27.19 -3.82
CA ALA A 699 12.67 27.50 -5.25
C ALA A 699 12.85 29.01 -5.49
N LEU A 700 12.10 29.84 -4.76
CA LEU A 700 12.19 31.30 -4.83
C LEU A 700 13.56 31.83 -4.35
N ARG A 701 14.16 31.26 -3.29
CA ARG A 701 15.53 31.61 -2.84
C ARG A 701 16.57 31.29 -3.89
N ARG A 702 16.37 30.22 -4.66
CA ARG A 702 17.24 29.83 -5.79
C ARG A 702 16.98 30.66 -7.06
N GLY A 703 16.14 31.71 -6.97
CA GLY A 703 15.77 32.59 -8.07
C GLY A 703 14.83 31.96 -9.10
N LEU A 704 14.25 30.80 -8.81
CA LEU A 704 13.34 30.10 -9.71
C LEU A 704 11.93 30.72 -9.64
N VAL A 705 11.11 30.42 -10.67
CA VAL A 705 9.73 30.88 -10.77
C VAL A 705 8.79 29.78 -10.25
N VAL A 706 7.76 30.16 -9.50
CA VAL A 706 6.68 29.26 -9.06
C VAL A 706 5.32 29.77 -9.51
N ALA A 707 4.35 28.89 -9.72
CA ALA A 707 2.96 29.27 -9.94
C ALA A 707 2.13 28.99 -8.68
N VAL A 708 1.34 29.97 -8.23
CA VAL A 708 0.63 29.94 -6.94
C VAL A 708 -0.83 30.37 -7.09
N PRO A 709 -1.76 29.79 -6.30
CA PRO A 709 -3.13 30.27 -6.25
C PRO A 709 -3.21 31.53 -5.39
N THR A 710 -3.73 32.62 -5.95
CA THR A 710 -4.15 33.78 -5.13
C THR A 710 -5.63 33.69 -4.80
N ASP A 711 -6.14 34.65 -4.05
CA ASP A 711 -7.55 34.86 -3.76
C ASP A 711 -8.38 35.31 -4.98
N THR A 712 -7.74 35.70 -6.08
CA THR A 712 -8.44 36.13 -7.31
C THR A 712 -8.20 35.19 -8.49
N ILE A 713 -6.96 35.11 -8.94
CA ILE A 713 -6.51 34.30 -10.09
C ILE A 713 -5.18 33.64 -9.77
N TYR A 714 -4.80 32.60 -10.52
CA TYR A 714 -3.45 32.05 -10.42
C TYR A 714 -2.40 33.09 -10.83
N GLY A 715 -1.26 33.07 -10.16
CA GLY A 715 -0.13 33.94 -10.43
C GLY A 715 1.17 33.18 -10.62
N VAL A 716 2.08 33.72 -11.42
CA VAL A 716 3.49 33.32 -11.45
C VAL A 716 4.31 34.30 -10.61
N ALA A 717 5.24 33.78 -9.83
CA ALA A 717 6.00 34.54 -8.85
C ALA A 717 7.48 34.15 -8.81
N ALA A 718 8.30 35.14 -8.43
CA ALA A 718 9.73 35.02 -8.22
C ALA A 718 10.15 35.96 -7.07
N SER A 719 11.36 35.80 -6.56
CA SER A 719 11.92 36.74 -5.58
C SER A 719 11.89 38.17 -6.12
N ALA A 720 11.35 39.12 -5.34
CA ALA A 720 11.35 40.54 -5.72
C ALA A 720 12.74 41.18 -5.64
N SER A 721 13.70 40.47 -5.05
CA SER A 721 15.09 40.90 -4.85
C SER A 721 16.08 40.21 -5.80
N SER A 722 15.61 39.32 -6.68
CA SER A 722 16.47 38.63 -7.66
C SER A 722 16.21 39.18 -9.06
N ASP A 723 17.26 39.76 -9.65
CA ASP A 723 17.24 40.21 -11.05
C ASP A 723 16.92 39.03 -11.97
N GLU A 724 17.56 37.87 -11.77
CA GLU A 724 17.35 36.67 -12.57
C GLU A 724 15.92 36.12 -12.43
N GLY A 725 15.36 36.16 -11.23
CA GLY A 725 13.99 35.72 -10.98
C GLY A 725 12.97 36.58 -11.69
N ILE A 726 13.16 37.91 -11.69
CA ILE A 726 12.30 38.86 -12.39
C ILE A 726 12.39 38.68 -13.90
N ASP A 727 13.61 38.54 -14.43
CA ASP A 727 13.83 38.30 -15.85
C ASP A 727 13.14 37.00 -16.31
N ARG A 728 13.21 35.94 -15.50
CA ARG A 728 12.50 34.67 -15.75
C ARG A 728 10.98 34.84 -15.79
N ILE A 729 10.37 35.69 -14.96
CA ILE A 729 8.92 35.99 -15.05
C ILE A 729 8.59 36.64 -16.41
N TYR A 730 9.38 37.62 -16.83
CA TYR A 730 9.15 38.32 -18.10
C TYR A 730 9.28 37.36 -19.28
N ASP A 731 10.32 36.52 -19.28
CA ASP A 731 10.56 35.50 -20.29
C ASP A 731 9.44 34.46 -20.34
N ALA A 732 9.05 33.92 -19.19
CA ALA A 732 7.99 32.91 -19.09
C ALA A 732 6.67 33.40 -19.70
N LYS A 733 6.30 34.66 -19.44
CA LYS A 733 5.03 35.24 -19.91
C LYS A 733 5.10 35.87 -21.29
N ARG A 734 6.30 35.95 -21.90
CA ARG A 734 6.58 36.83 -23.06
C ARG A 734 6.08 38.25 -22.81
N ARG A 735 6.27 38.74 -21.58
CA ARG A 735 5.75 40.02 -21.10
C ARG A 735 6.79 41.11 -21.36
N PRO A 736 6.42 42.24 -21.98
CA PRO A 736 7.33 43.38 -22.08
C PRO A 736 7.74 43.87 -20.68
N ALA A 737 9.05 44.09 -20.48
CA ALA A 737 9.62 44.48 -19.19
C ALA A 737 9.07 45.81 -18.62
N PHE A 738 8.43 46.65 -19.45
CA PHE A 738 7.80 47.89 -18.99
C PHE A 738 6.43 47.69 -18.30
N LEU A 739 5.83 46.50 -18.40
CA LEU A 739 4.54 46.22 -17.75
C LEU A 739 4.76 45.81 -16.30
N PRO A 740 4.26 46.59 -15.31
CA PRO A 740 4.65 46.40 -13.92
C PRO A 740 4.19 45.07 -13.33
N LEU A 741 4.97 44.53 -12.41
CA LEU A 741 4.68 43.41 -11.52
C LEU A 741 4.19 43.94 -10.18
N ALA A 742 3.25 43.21 -9.56
CA ALA A 742 2.83 43.50 -8.20
C ALA A 742 3.83 42.88 -7.22
N LEU A 743 4.00 43.53 -6.08
CA LEU A 743 4.76 43.02 -4.95
C LEU A 743 3.78 42.31 -3.98
N CYS A 744 4.07 41.07 -3.62
CA CYS A 744 3.33 40.35 -2.60
C CYS A 744 4.16 40.22 -1.33
N ILE A 745 3.56 40.62 -0.20
CA ILE A 745 4.14 40.56 1.16
C ILE A 745 3.31 39.61 2.04
N ALA A 746 3.89 39.13 3.15
CA ALA A 746 3.25 38.13 4.00
C ALA A 746 2.15 38.72 4.89
N HIS A 747 2.39 39.93 5.42
CA HIS A 747 1.50 40.62 6.34
C HIS A 747 1.41 42.12 6.01
N PRO A 748 0.22 42.75 6.16
CA PRO A 748 0.05 44.18 5.86
C PRO A 748 0.99 45.10 6.65
N SER A 749 1.40 44.70 7.86
CA SER A 749 2.36 45.48 8.67
C SER A 749 3.74 45.65 8.03
N GLU A 750 4.09 44.81 7.04
CA GLU A 750 5.36 44.90 6.32
C GLU A 750 5.33 45.92 5.16
N ILE A 751 4.18 46.55 4.89
CA ILE A 751 4.01 47.47 3.74
C ILE A 751 5.06 48.59 3.73
N GLY A 752 5.39 49.10 4.93
CA GLY A 752 6.38 50.15 5.14
C GLY A 752 7.83 49.78 4.80
N ARG A 753 8.14 48.48 4.64
CA ARG A 753 9.47 48.02 4.18
C ARG A 753 9.70 48.33 2.70
N TYR A 754 8.63 48.46 1.90
CA TYR A 754 8.73 48.56 0.45
C TYR A 754 8.07 49.81 -0.14
N GLY A 755 6.97 50.28 0.46
CA GLY A 755 6.22 51.46 0.02
C GLY A 755 6.04 52.49 1.13
N ASP A 756 6.01 53.78 0.77
CA ASP A 756 5.67 54.86 1.70
C ASP A 756 4.15 54.89 1.93
N ALA A 757 3.75 54.44 3.11
CA ALA A 757 2.37 54.45 3.61
C ALA A 757 2.17 55.47 4.75
N SER A 758 3.17 56.32 5.05
CA SER A 758 3.16 57.19 6.23
C SER A 758 2.08 58.27 6.22
N HIS A 759 1.60 58.64 5.03
CA HIS A 759 0.54 59.62 4.82
C HIS A 759 -0.87 59.02 4.81
N LEU A 760 -1.01 57.68 4.86
CA LEU A 760 -2.31 57.03 4.82
C LEU A 760 -3.03 57.15 6.18
N PRO A 761 -4.37 57.27 6.19
CA PRO A 761 -5.17 57.15 7.41
C PRO A 761 -4.87 55.86 8.18
N ALA A 762 -4.97 55.92 9.52
CA ALA A 762 -4.88 54.73 10.37
C ALA A 762 -5.88 53.66 9.91
N ASP A 763 -5.49 52.40 10.01
CA ASP A 763 -6.27 51.19 9.67
C ASP A 763 -6.67 51.03 8.19
N LEU A 764 -6.42 52.03 7.31
CA LEU A 764 -6.79 51.94 5.88
C LEU A 764 -6.14 50.74 5.19
N VAL A 765 -4.87 50.48 5.51
CA VAL A 765 -4.13 49.33 4.96
C VAL A 765 -4.77 48.03 5.42
N GLU A 766 -5.16 47.91 6.68
CA GLU A 766 -5.79 46.71 7.27
C GLU A 766 -7.22 46.48 6.74
N LYS A 767 -7.90 47.54 6.30
CA LYS A 767 -9.20 47.43 5.62
C LYS A 767 -9.10 46.84 4.22
N PHE A 768 -7.96 47.01 3.55
CA PHE A 768 -7.74 46.50 2.19
C PHE A 768 -6.93 45.22 2.14
N LEU A 769 -6.01 45.02 3.07
CA LEU A 769 -5.05 43.93 3.05
C LEU A 769 -5.13 43.15 4.37
N PRO A 770 -5.21 41.80 4.35
CA PRO A 770 -5.30 40.94 3.16
C PRO A 770 -6.59 41.14 2.34
N GLY A 771 -6.55 40.90 1.04
CA GLY A 771 -7.72 41.06 0.18
C GLY A 771 -7.46 41.14 -1.34
N PRO A 772 -8.54 41.31 -2.12
CA PRO A 772 -8.50 41.38 -3.59
C PRO A 772 -8.02 42.74 -4.12
N TYR A 773 -7.12 43.40 -3.40
CA TYR A 773 -6.68 44.77 -3.67
C TYR A 773 -5.17 44.84 -3.92
N THR A 774 -4.75 45.85 -4.66
CA THR A 774 -3.33 46.18 -4.87
C THR A 774 -3.15 47.68 -4.68
N LEU A 775 -2.39 48.05 -3.66
CA LEU A 775 -2.18 49.44 -3.27
C LEU A 775 -0.90 49.96 -3.92
N LEU A 776 -1.02 50.92 -4.84
CA LEU A 776 0.13 51.61 -5.43
C LEU A 776 0.60 52.72 -4.49
N LEU A 777 1.87 52.62 -4.06
CA LEU A 777 2.53 53.56 -3.15
C LEU A 777 3.86 54.00 -3.74
N ASN A 778 4.43 55.09 -3.24
CA ASN A 778 5.79 55.50 -3.62
C ASN A 778 6.78 54.43 -3.14
N ARG A 779 7.62 53.93 -4.07
CA ARG A 779 8.67 52.96 -3.76
C ARG A 779 9.69 53.60 -2.84
N ARG A 780 10.16 52.86 -1.83
CA ARG A 780 11.25 53.32 -0.98
C ARG A 780 12.61 53.08 -1.63
N ASP A 781 13.48 54.08 -1.58
CA ASP A 781 14.84 54.02 -2.12
C ASP A 781 15.75 53.05 -1.33
N ASP A 782 15.45 52.81 -0.05
CA ASP A 782 16.18 51.90 0.86
C ASP A 782 15.64 50.46 0.86
N SER A 783 14.74 50.12 -0.08
CA SER A 783 14.17 48.78 -0.19
C SER A 783 15.14 47.78 -0.84
N GLU A 784 15.06 46.52 -0.42
CA GLU A 784 15.81 45.38 -0.99
C GLU A 784 15.29 44.91 -2.37
N LEU A 785 14.42 45.69 -3.01
CA LEU A 785 13.80 45.35 -4.28
C LEU A 785 14.81 45.48 -5.42
N SER A 786 14.80 44.51 -6.33
CA SER A 786 15.63 44.51 -7.54
C SER A 786 15.43 45.78 -8.38
N ALA A 787 16.48 46.21 -9.06
CA ALA A 787 16.41 47.32 -10.03
C ALA A 787 15.60 46.95 -11.28
N ASN A 788 15.53 45.65 -11.63
CA ASN A 788 14.73 45.12 -12.72
C ASN A 788 13.23 45.05 -12.37
N LEU A 789 12.87 45.21 -11.09
CA LEU A 789 11.47 45.30 -10.68
C LEU A 789 10.89 46.66 -11.07
N ASN A 790 10.04 46.66 -12.10
CA ASN A 790 9.32 47.83 -12.62
C ASN A 790 10.26 49.00 -13.02
N PRO A 791 11.15 48.80 -14.00
CA PRO A 791 12.19 49.77 -14.33
C PRO A 791 11.59 51.11 -14.76
N GLY A 792 12.11 52.21 -14.20
CA GLY A 792 11.68 53.56 -14.52
C GLY A 792 10.38 54.03 -13.85
N THR A 793 9.77 53.22 -12.98
CA THR A 793 8.58 53.61 -12.21
C THR A 793 8.93 54.00 -10.78
N ARG A 794 8.33 55.08 -10.26
CA ARG A 794 8.52 55.55 -8.87
C ARG A 794 7.54 54.93 -7.88
N THR A 795 6.54 54.20 -8.38
CA THR A 795 5.49 53.58 -7.56
C THR A 795 5.62 52.07 -7.60
N VAL A 796 5.28 51.40 -6.50
CA VAL A 796 5.19 49.95 -6.38
C VAL A 796 3.78 49.55 -5.96
N GLY A 797 3.22 48.54 -6.62
CA GLY A 797 1.90 48.00 -6.27
C GLY A 797 2.06 46.88 -5.26
N ILE A 798 1.62 47.08 -4.02
CA ILE A 798 1.75 46.12 -2.94
C ILE A 798 0.43 45.39 -2.70
N ARG A 799 0.49 44.08 -2.52
CA ARG A 799 -0.65 43.19 -2.29
C ARG A 799 -0.36 42.19 -1.17
N VAL A 800 -1.40 41.85 -0.41
CA VAL A 800 -1.43 40.70 0.50
C VAL A 800 -2.66 39.86 0.10
N PRO A 801 -2.48 38.78 -0.67
CA PRO A 801 -3.59 37.89 -1.04
C PRO A 801 -4.22 37.24 0.19
N GLU A 802 -5.53 36.96 0.19
CA GLU A 802 -6.18 36.10 1.19
C GLU A 802 -5.75 34.63 1.09
N SER A 803 -5.00 34.26 0.04
CA SER A 803 -4.39 32.94 -0.09
C SER A 803 -3.45 32.66 1.08
N SER A 804 -3.88 31.75 1.95
CA SER A 804 -3.10 31.28 3.09
C SER A 804 -1.74 30.76 2.61
N PHE A 805 -1.74 29.86 1.63
CA PHE A 805 -0.53 29.33 1.02
C PHE A 805 0.46 30.41 0.57
N VAL A 806 0.03 31.44 -0.17
CA VAL A 806 0.93 32.52 -0.63
C VAL A 806 1.51 33.29 0.56
N ARG A 807 0.69 33.61 1.56
CA ARG A 807 1.16 34.30 2.77
C ARG A 807 2.18 33.44 3.54
N GLY A 808 1.93 32.14 3.67
CA GLY A 808 2.85 31.18 4.29
C GLY A 808 4.18 31.04 3.53
N VAL A 809 4.14 31.00 2.19
CA VAL A 809 5.35 31.01 1.35
C VAL A 809 6.18 32.27 1.59
N VAL A 810 5.58 33.45 1.53
CA VAL A 810 6.29 34.74 1.71
C VAL A 810 6.83 34.88 3.13
N ALA A 811 6.06 34.46 4.14
CA ALA A 811 6.51 34.43 5.54
C ALA A 811 7.71 33.50 5.72
N THR A 812 7.67 32.32 5.11
CA THR A 812 8.78 31.35 5.12
C THR A 812 10.01 31.90 4.40
N LEU A 813 9.81 32.64 3.31
CA LEU A 813 10.87 33.24 2.50
C LEU A 813 11.61 34.35 3.25
N GLY A 814 10.87 35.20 3.98
CA GLY A 814 11.39 36.33 4.78
C GLY A 814 11.51 37.66 4.02
N PHE A 815 11.19 37.67 2.73
CA PHE A 815 11.21 38.84 1.84
C PHE A 815 10.11 38.73 0.79
N ALA A 816 9.78 39.85 0.14
CA ALA A 816 8.66 39.93 -0.80
C ALA A 816 8.89 39.19 -2.11
N ILE A 817 7.80 38.79 -2.76
CA ILE A 817 7.81 38.17 -4.10
C ILE A 817 7.21 39.12 -5.14
N ALA A 818 7.79 39.13 -6.33
CA ALA A 818 7.18 39.76 -7.49
C ALA A 818 6.15 38.79 -8.09
N LEU A 819 4.93 39.25 -8.34
CA LEU A 819 3.80 38.42 -8.77
C LEU A 819 3.01 39.07 -9.90
N THR A 820 2.56 38.24 -10.84
CA THR A 820 1.67 38.62 -11.93
C THR A 820 0.79 37.42 -12.30
N SER A 821 -0.30 37.65 -13.04
CA SER A 821 -1.24 36.59 -13.43
C SER A 821 -0.56 35.44 -14.20
N ALA A 822 -0.99 34.20 -13.98
CA ALA A 822 -0.45 33.02 -14.64
C ALA A 822 -1.12 32.84 -16.02
N ASN A 823 -0.83 33.70 -16.98
CA ASN A 823 -1.30 33.60 -18.36
C ASN A 823 -0.28 34.22 -19.31
N ILE A 824 -0.22 33.78 -20.57
CA ILE A 824 0.54 34.52 -21.59
C ILE A 824 0.01 35.97 -21.64
N SER A 825 0.91 36.95 -21.76
CA SER A 825 0.54 38.36 -21.70
C SER A 825 -0.60 38.70 -22.69
N GLY A 826 -1.77 39.09 -22.16
CA GLY A 826 -2.98 39.40 -22.94
C GLY A 826 -3.98 38.24 -23.09
N GLY A 827 -3.67 37.05 -22.58
CA GLY A 827 -4.57 35.90 -22.57
C GLY A 827 -5.67 35.97 -21.50
N SER A 828 -6.52 34.95 -21.48
CA SER A 828 -7.60 34.79 -20.50
C SER A 828 -7.09 34.69 -19.06
N SER A 829 -7.95 35.00 -18.09
CA SER A 829 -7.66 34.82 -16.67
C SER A 829 -7.64 33.35 -16.29
N SER A 830 -6.71 32.99 -15.41
CA SER A 830 -6.50 31.62 -14.96
C SER A 830 -7.13 31.41 -13.59
N THR A 831 -8.23 30.66 -13.56
CA THR A 831 -9.05 30.38 -12.37
C THR A 831 -8.93 28.92 -11.90
N LYS A 832 -8.38 28.05 -12.76
CA LYS A 832 -8.05 26.64 -12.47
C LYS A 832 -6.59 26.39 -12.84
N VAL A 833 -5.94 25.43 -12.19
CA VAL A 833 -4.54 25.09 -12.45
C VAL A 833 -4.29 24.69 -13.92
N GLY A 834 -5.28 24.08 -14.57
CA GLY A 834 -5.23 23.68 -15.98
C GLY A 834 -5.31 24.83 -16.98
N ASP A 835 -5.78 26.03 -16.59
CA ASP A 835 -6.00 27.16 -17.50
C ASP A 835 -4.69 27.74 -18.09
N PHE A 836 -3.54 27.41 -17.49
CA PHE A 836 -2.22 27.94 -17.83
C PHE A 836 -1.17 26.86 -17.99
N ARG A 837 -1.59 25.68 -18.45
CA ARG A 837 -0.73 24.52 -18.63
C ARG A 837 0.49 24.80 -19.50
N GLU A 838 0.37 25.73 -20.45
CA GLU A 838 1.46 26.21 -21.31
C GLU A 838 2.57 26.97 -20.58
N LEU A 839 2.39 27.34 -19.31
CA LEU A 839 3.41 27.98 -18.47
C LEU A 839 4.07 27.02 -17.48
N TRP A 840 3.57 25.79 -17.32
CA TRP A 840 4.06 24.86 -16.29
C TRP A 840 5.54 24.53 -16.47
N ASP A 841 6.01 24.39 -17.72
CA ASP A 841 7.41 24.11 -18.05
C ASP A 841 8.37 25.29 -17.74
N LYS A 842 7.83 26.48 -17.46
CA LYS A 842 8.59 27.66 -17.04
C LYS A 842 8.67 27.82 -15.53
N CYS A 843 7.91 27.04 -14.78
CA CYS A 843 7.88 27.08 -13.33
C CYS A 843 8.67 25.89 -12.77
N ALA A 844 9.46 26.12 -11.73
CA ALA A 844 10.08 25.02 -10.97
C ALA A 844 9.01 24.18 -10.27
N ASN A 845 7.96 24.84 -9.76
CA ASN A 845 6.81 24.19 -9.15
C ASN A 845 5.52 24.94 -9.50
N VAL A 846 4.45 24.18 -9.68
CA VAL A 846 3.08 24.68 -9.87
C VAL A 846 2.26 24.20 -8.67
N TYR A 847 1.56 25.11 -8.00
CA TYR A 847 0.73 24.79 -6.83
C TYR A 847 -0.75 24.93 -7.16
N ASP A 848 -1.53 23.87 -6.97
CA ASP A 848 -2.97 23.78 -7.22
C ASP A 848 -3.77 24.10 -5.94
N GLY A 849 -4.55 25.16 -6.00
CA GLY A 849 -5.52 25.57 -4.97
C GLY A 849 -6.97 25.25 -5.32
N GLY A 850 -7.21 24.44 -6.36
CA GLY A 850 -8.53 24.16 -6.90
C GLY A 850 -9.08 25.28 -7.79
N GLU A 851 -10.41 25.35 -7.87
CA GLU A 851 -11.14 26.40 -8.60
C GLU A 851 -11.27 27.66 -7.73
N LEU A 852 -10.78 28.80 -8.23
CA LEU A 852 -10.77 30.07 -7.51
C LEU A 852 -12.10 30.83 -7.71
N ASN A 853 -12.69 31.32 -6.61
CA ASN A 853 -14.07 31.82 -6.56
C ASN A 853 -14.27 33.29 -7.01
N ALA A 854 -13.26 34.00 -7.49
CA ALA A 854 -13.33 35.46 -7.70
C ALA A 854 -13.87 35.93 -9.07
N GLY A 855 -14.36 35.00 -9.91
CA GLY A 855 -14.70 35.30 -11.30
C GLY A 855 -13.47 35.57 -12.18
N THR A 856 -13.67 36.04 -13.41
CA THR A 856 -12.57 36.25 -14.39
C THR A 856 -11.79 37.55 -14.20
N SER A 857 -12.16 38.40 -13.24
CA SER A 857 -11.56 39.72 -13.05
C SER A 857 -10.48 39.67 -11.96
N GLY A 858 -9.29 40.20 -12.23
CA GLY A 858 -8.20 40.27 -11.25
C GLY A 858 -8.43 41.32 -10.14
N SER A 859 -7.43 41.56 -9.30
CA SER A 859 -7.49 42.54 -8.20
C SER A 859 -7.77 43.97 -8.65
N THR A 860 -8.46 44.73 -7.80
CA THR A 860 -8.63 46.18 -7.96
C THR A 860 -7.32 46.89 -7.63
N ILE A 861 -6.81 47.72 -8.54
CA ILE A 861 -5.57 48.49 -8.31
C ILE A 861 -5.93 49.93 -7.92
N ILE A 862 -5.50 50.33 -6.73
CA ILE A 862 -5.79 51.63 -6.12
C ILE A 862 -4.48 52.40 -5.98
N ASP A 863 -4.39 53.54 -6.65
CA ASP A 863 -3.30 54.51 -6.48
C ASP A 863 -3.55 55.39 -5.27
N LEU A 864 -2.67 55.25 -4.29
CA LEU A 864 -2.63 55.97 -3.02
C LEU A 864 -1.27 56.68 -2.84
N SER A 865 -0.53 56.92 -3.94
CA SER A 865 0.81 57.53 -3.90
C SER A 865 0.79 59.01 -3.49
N GLU A 866 -0.36 59.68 -3.58
CA GLU A 866 -0.53 61.10 -3.24
C GLU A 866 -1.37 61.28 -1.97
N PRO A 867 -0.95 62.12 -1.01
CA PRO A 867 -1.70 62.36 0.21
C PRO A 867 -3.12 62.90 -0.01
N GLY A 868 -4.11 62.27 0.63
CA GLY A 868 -5.50 62.74 0.67
C GLY A 868 -6.32 62.50 -0.60
N VAL A 869 -5.75 61.82 -1.60
CA VAL A 869 -6.44 61.49 -2.86
C VAL A 869 -6.23 60.03 -3.25
N TYR A 870 -7.13 59.48 -4.05
CA TYR A 870 -6.99 58.14 -4.64
C TYR A 870 -7.37 58.11 -6.11
N ARG A 871 -6.89 57.10 -6.84
CA ARG A 871 -7.37 56.77 -8.19
C ARG A 871 -7.47 55.26 -8.36
N ILE A 872 -8.59 54.75 -8.87
CA ILE A 872 -8.65 53.36 -9.31
C ILE A 872 -7.99 53.26 -10.69
N VAL A 873 -6.82 52.62 -10.74
CA VAL A 873 -6.02 52.44 -11.96
C VAL A 873 -6.52 51.26 -12.77
N ARG A 874 -7.03 50.23 -12.09
CA ARG A 874 -7.65 49.06 -12.71
C ARG A 874 -8.86 48.63 -11.90
N LYS A 875 -10.00 48.49 -12.59
CA LYS A 875 -11.23 47.91 -12.07
C LYS A 875 -11.04 46.39 -11.89
N GLY A 876 -11.31 45.89 -10.70
CA GLY A 876 -11.21 44.48 -10.34
C GLY A 876 -12.51 43.94 -9.74
N CYS A 877 -12.46 42.75 -9.16
CA CYS A 877 -13.66 42.08 -8.60
C CYS A 877 -14.36 42.83 -7.46
N SER A 878 -13.66 43.77 -6.78
CA SER A 878 -14.18 44.48 -5.60
C SER A 878 -14.07 46.02 -5.74
N GLU A 879 -14.35 46.57 -6.93
CA GLU A 879 -14.30 48.02 -7.19
C GLU A 879 -15.28 48.83 -6.31
N GLU A 880 -16.54 48.41 -6.22
CA GLU A 880 -17.58 49.16 -5.51
C GLU A 880 -17.27 49.29 -4.02
N GLU A 881 -16.79 48.20 -3.41
CA GLU A 881 -16.35 48.17 -2.03
C GLU A 881 -15.12 49.07 -1.79
N ALA A 882 -14.16 49.09 -2.73
CA ALA A 882 -13.02 50.01 -2.65
C ALA A 882 -13.46 51.47 -2.56
N HIS A 883 -14.40 51.89 -3.41
CA HIS A 883 -14.91 53.27 -3.37
C HIS A 883 -15.60 53.59 -2.04
N ALA A 884 -16.33 52.64 -1.45
CA ALA A 884 -16.98 52.82 -0.15
C ALA A 884 -15.94 53.03 0.96
N ILE A 885 -14.93 52.15 1.03
CA ILE A 885 -13.85 52.23 2.02
C ILE A 885 -13.08 53.55 1.89
N LEU A 886 -12.70 53.94 0.67
CA LEU A 886 -11.90 55.15 0.43
C LEU A 886 -12.67 56.43 0.82
N LYS A 887 -13.98 56.47 0.56
CA LYS A 887 -14.86 57.58 0.97
C LYS A 887 -15.03 57.65 2.49
N GLU A 888 -15.20 56.51 3.15
CA GLU A 888 -15.29 56.43 4.62
C GLU A 888 -14.04 56.99 5.31
N HIS A 889 -12.86 56.78 4.71
CA HIS A 889 -11.57 57.27 5.22
C HIS A 889 -11.22 58.69 4.74
N GLY A 890 -12.16 59.42 4.15
CA GLY A 890 -12.01 60.83 3.79
C GLY A 890 -11.10 61.11 2.59
N LEU A 891 -10.79 60.10 1.78
CA LEU A 891 -9.98 60.28 0.57
C LEU A 891 -10.83 60.79 -0.59
N ARG A 892 -10.28 61.71 -1.38
CA ARG A 892 -10.96 62.29 -2.55
C ARG A 892 -10.51 61.57 -3.83
N GLU A 893 -11.44 61.24 -4.70
CA GLU A 893 -11.09 60.66 -6.00
C GLU A 893 -10.41 61.73 -6.86
N LYS A 894 -9.25 61.41 -7.43
CA LYS A 894 -8.51 62.30 -8.30
C LYS A 894 -9.24 62.40 -9.64
N GLU A 895 -9.72 63.59 -9.98
CA GLU A 895 -10.36 63.85 -11.27
C GLU A 895 -9.42 63.47 -12.41
N THR A 896 -9.89 62.59 -13.29
CA THR A 896 -9.15 62.24 -14.49
C THR A 896 -9.23 63.45 -15.43
N PRO A 897 -8.11 64.00 -15.94
CA PRO A 897 -8.21 64.92 -17.06
C PRO A 897 -8.94 64.21 -18.20
N PRO A 898 -9.83 64.89 -18.94
CA PRO A 898 -10.52 64.28 -20.08
C PRO A 898 -9.48 63.79 -21.11
N PRO A 899 -9.81 62.74 -21.88
CA PRO A 899 -8.86 62.03 -22.73
C PRO A 899 -8.15 62.91 -23.76
#